data_AF-A0A7Z0EMH4-F1
#
_entry.id   AF-A0A7Z0EMH4-F1
#
_cell.length_a   1.000
_cell.length_b   1.000
_cell.length_c   1.000
_cell.angle_alpha   90.00
_cell.angle_beta   90.00
_cell.angle_gamma   90.00
#
_symmetry.space_group_name_H-M   'P 1'
#
loop_
_entity.id
_entity.type
_entity.pdbx_description
1 polymer ?
#
loop_
_entity_poly.entity_id
_entity_poly.type
_entity_poly.pdbx_seq_one_letter_code
_entity_poly.pdbx_strand_id
1 'polypeptide(L)'
;MTPRRTGPGLPRALAIATALALLAQPPLLSGTASAASQGDITAEIRAGGDIVLDGEAVVDLPDGETTYDGTISGEGTLTVRGNGTLILTRDSDFTLPESMRGDQTLTTEAGNPPLHGIVNPDPPAVIIEPGATLQYGDGEGPEGVIGHYPYDSHGFPVNALNVRIDGTLRVATKDRAPNLGHIEGSGLLTQPRFLWGGLDLVGAHDFSGVIDNGTGMDFGKPEYSLDIPHVRAVLQQGSSILNPTPRPDHDLVIRADFYERHYGGDINVQRHHDNDGRVVLAGVYSYTDQGPDTDPSLSDPALNWTNFEKSENKRGHNIEGARVQWGDGTTSEIFMPGTAETVYVNLHEKKGHRSELAFDYNGPVTLGAPLGGGVYHDTLAAPGAGDIVIRGTPGNDVTFAAVQHYDGSTTIEENAVLRLGSGEGGGDGGLMEGGDRVEIVNDGALVVQNTETDLTLPPVSGTGSLTQAGPARTTLTGGTAHAGTTTVSDGTLAAGSGALKSGAGVLLTGADAVLDLRRAGGDAVLPALSAVEGARVLLGDGTSLSVGGDTAATADLDSDETVEIDGVAYEVSAAEDGDTALVSTGEGAEAAGTAAQDEAEKAVGTDTAADGTDRADGDLASTGFGPGLLWTLVLGAAALALGAVAFVVARRRGHGRATAFSPRGTHGARRS
;
A
#
# COMPACT_ATOMS: atom_id res chain seq x y z
N MET A 1 28.88 46.96 -21.36
CA MET A 1 29.82 47.95 -21.94
C MET A 1 30.54 48.68 -20.81
N THR A 2 31.86 48.78 -20.88
CA THR A 2 32.78 49.46 -19.93
C THR A 2 33.10 50.89 -20.43
N PRO A 3 33.65 51.86 -19.62
CA PRO A 3 35.09 51.82 -19.27
C PRO A 3 35.62 52.56 -17.99
N ARG A 4 36.61 51.89 -17.34
CA ARG A 4 37.95 52.36 -16.87
C ARG A 4 38.23 53.78 -16.30
N ARG A 5 38.99 53.79 -15.19
CA ARG A 5 40.22 54.60 -14.91
C ARG A 5 41.16 53.77 -14.00
N THR A 6 42.31 53.24 -14.45
CA THR A 6 43.69 53.81 -14.60
C THR A 6 44.52 53.97 -13.31
N GLY A 7 45.67 53.27 -13.19
CA GLY A 7 46.76 53.47 -12.19
C GLY A 7 47.70 54.65 -12.54
N PRO A 8 49.01 54.73 -12.14
CA PRO A 8 49.97 53.76 -11.50
C PRO A 8 50.59 54.31 -10.17
N GLY A 9 51.69 53.83 -9.53
CA GLY A 9 52.48 52.56 -9.61
C GLY A 9 54.02 52.70 -9.35
N LEU A 10 54.60 51.87 -8.46
CA LEU A 10 56.05 51.54 -8.23
C LEU A 10 56.99 52.65 -7.60
N PRO A 11 58.24 52.37 -7.14
CA PRO A 11 58.57 51.73 -5.84
C PRO A 11 59.81 52.34 -5.10
N ARG A 12 60.20 51.82 -3.89
CA ARG A 12 61.62 51.54 -3.49
C ARG A 12 61.87 50.99 -2.08
N ALA A 13 62.91 50.13 -1.99
CA ALA A 13 63.78 49.77 -0.85
C ALA A 13 63.13 49.26 0.47
N LEU A 14 63.27 47.98 0.87
CA LEU A 14 64.48 47.18 1.23
C LEU A 14 64.99 47.41 2.66
N ALA A 15 64.70 46.45 3.54
CA ALA A 15 65.53 46.10 4.70
C ALA A 15 65.45 44.58 4.93
N ILE A 16 66.60 43.93 5.09
CA ILE A 16 66.75 42.48 5.23
C ILE A 16 66.96 42.15 6.71
N ALA A 17 66.29 41.10 7.21
CA ALA A 17 66.65 40.46 8.48
C ALA A 17 66.53 38.94 8.32
N THR A 18 67.68 38.29 8.12
CA THR A 18 67.77 36.83 7.97
C THR A 18 67.89 36.17 9.33
N ALA A 19 66.99 35.27 9.68
CA ALA A 19 67.14 34.37 10.83
C ALA A 19 66.98 32.92 10.34
N LEU A 20 68.06 32.13 10.45
CA LEU A 20 68.02 30.70 10.18
C LEU A 20 67.26 30.00 11.32
N ALA A 21 66.16 29.31 10.98
CA ALA A 21 65.60 28.27 11.81
C ALA A 21 65.73 26.95 11.04
N LEU A 22 66.54 26.01 11.55
CA LEU A 22 66.53 24.64 11.07
C LEU A 22 65.19 24.02 11.46
N LEU A 23 64.30 23.88 10.49
CA LEU A 23 63.18 22.93 10.60
C LEU A 23 63.78 21.53 10.54
N ALA A 24 63.82 20.85 11.68
CA ALA A 24 63.94 19.41 11.69
C ALA A 24 62.70 18.85 10.97
N GLN A 25 62.89 18.33 9.75
CA GLN A 25 61.84 17.54 9.14
C GLN A 25 61.62 16.30 10.03
N PRO A 26 60.37 15.93 10.35
CA PRO A 26 60.13 14.58 10.84
C PRO A 26 60.68 13.60 9.80
N PRO A 27 61.18 12.42 10.21
CA PRO A 27 61.54 11.41 9.23
C PRO A 27 60.32 11.18 8.33
N LEU A 28 60.54 11.20 7.01
CA LEU A 28 59.61 10.60 6.08
C LEU A 28 59.51 9.13 6.48
N LEU A 29 58.44 8.79 7.20
CA LEU A 29 58.02 7.40 7.37
C LEU A 29 57.79 6.89 5.96
N SER A 30 58.81 6.19 5.47
CA SER A 30 58.74 5.50 4.20
C SER A 30 57.64 4.48 4.41
N GLY A 31 56.53 4.62 3.68
CA GLY A 31 55.45 3.64 3.74
C GLY A 31 56.06 2.28 3.50
N THR A 32 56.12 1.45 4.54
CA THR A 32 56.45 0.05 4.39
C THR A 32 55.38 -0.52 3.49
N ALA A 33 55.77 -1.01 2.31
CA ALA A 33 54.84 -1.76 1.48
C ALA A 33 54.19 -2.82 2.36
N SER A 34 52.86 -2.78 2.47
CA SER A 34 52.15 -3.77 3.27
C SER A 34 52.48 -5.15 2.73
N ALA A 35 52.65 -6.11 3.63
CA ALA A 35 52.91 -7.47 3.20
C ALA A 35 51.65 -8.01 2.50
N ALA A 36 51.86 -8.83 1.48
CA ALA A 36 50.79 -9.66 0.92
C ALA A 36 50.23 -10.57 2.03
N SER A 37 48.92 -10.47 2.28
CA SER A 37 48.23 -11.10 3.40
C SER A 37 47.16 -12.09 2.91
N GLN A 38 47.09 -13.24 3.57
CA GLN A 38 46.10 -14.30 3.37
C GLN A 38 45.96 -15.12 4.67
N GLY A 39 44.82 -15.80 4.84
CA GLY A 39 44.48 -16.50 6.08
C GLY A 39 43.90 -15.56 7.15
N ASP A 40 44.19 -15.81 8.42
CA ASP A 40 43.69 -14.99 9.53
C ASP A 40 44.45 -13.66 9.62
N ILE A 41 43.79 -12.57 9.22
CA ILE A 41 44.31 -11.18 9.23
C ILE A 41 43.80 -10.37 10.43
N THR A 42 43.16 -11.00 11.42
CA THR A 42 42.54 -10.32 12.57
C THR A 42 43.51 -9.45 13.36
N ALA A 43 44.77 -9.88 13.48
CA ALA A 43 45.82 -9.11 14.15
C ALA A 43 46.24 -7.85 13.36
N GLU A 44 46.14 -7.88 12.03
CA GLU A 44 46.49 -6.79 11.12
C GLU A 44 45.39 -5.74 11.10
N ILE A 45 44.12 -6.18 11.04
CA ILE A 45 42.93 -5.32 11.25
C ILE A 45 43.04 -4.58 12.59
N ARG A 46 43.36 -5.29 13.68
CA ARG A 46 43.55 -4.69 15.02
C ARG A 46 44.76 -3.77 15.14
N ALA A 47 45.71 -3.82 14.21
CA ALA A 47 46.83 -2.90 14.13
C ALA A 47 46.49 -1.61 13.34
N GLY A 48 45.38 -1.60 12.58
CA GLY A 48 44.87 -0.41 11.89
C GLY A 48 45.72 0.07 10.71
N GLY A 49 46.59 -0.78 10.17
CA GLY A 49 47.38 -0.49 8.96
C GLY A 49 46.69 -0.97 7.68
N ASP A 50 47.10 -0.44 6.53
CA ASP A 50 46.62 -0.89 5.22
C ASP A 50 47.02 -2.35 4.95
N ILE A 51 46.12 -3.13 4.35
CA ILE A 51 46.28 -4.56 4.04
C ILE A 51 46.20 -4.77 2.52
N VAL A 52 47.07 -5.63 1.99
CA VAL A 52 47.05 -6.06 0.59
C VAL A 52 46.77 -7.55 0.55
N LEU A 53 45.61 -7.95 0.04
CA LEU A 53 45.21 -9.33 -0.15
C LEU A 53 46.01 -10.00 -1.28
N ASP A 54 46.37 -11.26 -1.06
CA ASP A 54 47.01 -12.18 -2.01
C ASP A 54 46.36 -13.57 -1.93
N GLY A 55 45.04 -13.61 -1.70
CA GLY A 55 44.27 -14.83 -1.45
C GLY A 55 43.06 -14.65 -0.53
N GLU A 56 42.52 -15.75 -0.03
CA GLU A 56 41.41 -15.77 0.93
C GLU A 56 41.87 -15.20 2.29
N ALA A 57 41.13 -14.25 2.84
CA ALA A 57 41.40 -13.66 4.15
C ALA A 57 40.20 -13.79 5.09
N VAL A 58 40.49 -13.98 6.38
CA VAL A 58 39.51 -14.17 7.46
C VAL A 58 39.77 -13.17 8.58
N VAL A 59 38.68 -12.56 9.06
CA VAL A 59 38.65 -11.68 10.23
C VAL A 59 37.72 -12.30 11.27
N ASP A 60 38.29 -12.76 12.39
CA ASP A 60 37.62 -13.51 13.45
C ASP A 60 37.48 -12.64 14.70
N LEU A 61 36.35 -11.92 14.83
CA LEU A 61 36.16 -10.96 15.91
C LEU A 61 35.38 -11.56 17.08
N PRO A 62 35.93 -11.52 18.31
CA PRO A 62 35.16 -11.76 19.52
C PRO A 62 34.17 -10.61 19.76
N ASP A 63 33.21 -10.85 20.65
CA ASP A 63 32.19 -9.89 21.09
C ASP A 63 32.73 -8.46 21.27
N GLY A 64 32.05 -7.48 20.68
CA GLY A 64 32.40 -6.05 20.72
C GLY A 64 32.77 -5.47 19.36
N GLU A 65 33.10 -4.18 19.34
CA GLU A 65 33.40 -3.43 18.12
C GLU A 65 34.92 -3.35 17.87
N THR A 66 35.32 -3.44 16.60
CA THR A 66 36.68 -3.19 16.12
C THR A 66 36.61 -2.20 14.96
N THR A 67 36.97 -0.95 15.23
CA THR A 67 37.14 0.08 14.20
C THR A 67 38.44 -0.17 13.45
N TYR A 68 38.34 -0.24 12.12
CA TYR A 68 39.47 -0.39 11.21
C TYR A 68 39.65 0.88 10.38
N ASP A 69 40.73 1.58 10.67
CA ASP A 69 41.13 2.80 9.97
C ASP A 69 42.01 2.55 8.74
N GLY A 70 42.45 1.30 8.49
CA GLY A 70 43.22 0.98 7.30
C GLY A 70 42.35 0.85 6.04
N THR A 71 43.00 0.57 4.91
CA THR A 71 42.34 0.16 3.66
C THR A 71 42.67 -1.29 3.32
N ILE A 72 41.72 -2.02 2.74
CA ILE A 72 41.94 -3.35 2.16
C ILE A 72 42.04 -3.19 0.64
N SER A 73 43.07 -3.80 0.03
CA SER A 73 43.33 -3.74 -1.41
C SER A 73 43.90 -5.06 -1.93
N GLY A 74 44.17 -5.19 -3.24
CA GLY A 74 44.84 -6.38 -3.81
C GLY A 74 43.88 -7.35 -4.50
N GLU A 75 44.15 -8.66 -4.39
CA GLU A 75 43.35 -9.73 -4.99
C GLU A 75 43.04 -10.81 -3.95
N GLY A 76 41.76 -11.15 -3.76
CA GLY A 76 41.35 -12.06 -2.69
C GLY A 76 39.85 -12.05 -2.35
N THR A 77 39.53 -12.65 -1.21
CA THR A 77 38.19 -12.62 -0.59
C THR A 77 38.31 -12.23 0.89
N LEU A 78 37.24 -11.69 1.47
CA LEU A 78 37.17 -11.31 2.87
C LEU A 78 36.01 -12.02 3.57
N THR A 79 36.33 -12.94 4.49
CA THR A 79 35.34 -13.55 5.39
C THR A 79 35.39 -12.90 6.76
N VAL A 80 34.28 -12.31 7.22
CA VAL A 80 34.12 -11.77 8.57
C VAL A 80 33.30 -12.76 9.39
N ARG A 81 33.83 -13.19 10.53
CA ARG A 81 33.21 -14.19 11.41
C ARG A 81 33.40 -13.88 12.89
N GLY A 82 32.78 -14.72 13.73
CA GLY A 82 32.71 -14.55 15.17
C GLY A 82 31.42 -13.84 15.59
N ASN A 83 31.47 -13.07 16.68
CA ASN A 83 30.31 -12.36 17.24
C ASN A 83 30.52 -10.83 17.27
N GLY A 84 31.66 -10.34 16.79
CA GLY A 84 32.03 -8.93 16.84
C GLY A 84 31.58 -8.14 15.62
N THR A 85 31.73 -6.82 15.72
CA THR A 85 31.48 -5.86 14.65
C THR A 85 32.81 -5.34 14.09
N LEU A 86 33.06 -5.54 12.79
CA LEU A 86 34.11 -4.83 12.05
C LEU A 86 33.52 -3.52 11.50
N ILE A 87 34.03 -2.37 11.94
CA ILE A 87 33.60 -1.05 11.42
C ILE A 87 34.70 -0.51 10.50
N LEU A 88 34.38 -0.32 9.22
CA LEU A 88 35.30 0.27 8.25
C LEU A 88 35.13 1.79 8.23
N THR A 89 36.22 2.55 8.39
CA THR A 89 36.19 4.03 8.31
C THR A 89 36.82 4.58 7.02
N ARG A 90 37.41 3.72 6.18
CA ARG A 90 37.97 4.07 4.87
C ARG A 90 37.53 3.11 3.78
N ASP A 91 37.38 3.64 2.57
CA ASP A 91 37.04 2.85 1.39
C ASP A 91 38.14 1.82 1.08
N SER A 92 37.71 0.62 0.68
CA SER A 92 38.56 -0.53 0.35
C SER A 92 38.20 -1.06 -1.04
N ASP A 93 39.22 -1.29 -1.87
CA ASP A 93 39.09 -1.66 -3.28
C ASP A 93 40.09 -2.78 -3.60
N PHE A 94 39.55 -4.00 -3.71
CA PHE A 94 40.27 -5.21 -4.09
C PHE A 94 39.48 -5.94 -5.18
N THR A 95 40.07 -6.98 -5.78
CA THR A 95 39.42 -7.79 -6.82
C THR A 95 39.29 -9.24 -6.41
N LEU A 96 38.26 -9.95 -6.91
CA LEU A 96 38.20 -11.41 -6.81
C LEU A 96 39.41 -12.05 -7.53
N PRO A 97 39.94 -13.20 -7.08
CA PRO A 97 40.95 -13.94 -7.81
C PRO A 97 40.54 -14.27 -9.25
N GLU A 98 41.47 -14.21 -10.22
CA GLU A 98 41.17 -14.58 -11.63
C GLU A 98 40.57 -15.99 -11.77
N SER A 99 40.87 -16.91 -10.84
CA SER A 99 40.31 -18.26 -10.78
C SER A 99 38.88 -18.35 -10.23
N MET A 100 38.36 -17.27 -9.63
CA MET A 100 37.00 -17.18 -9.09
C MET A 100 36.06 -16.33 -9.94
N ARG A 101 36.59 -15.40 -10.74
CA ARG A 101 35.78 -14.57 -11.67
C ARG A 101 35.08 -15.48 -12.70
N GLY A 102 33.77 -15.34 -12.80
CA GLY A 102 32.91 -16.01 -13.77
C GLY A 102 32.71 -15.14 -15.01
N ASP A 103 31.47 -15.09 -15.50
CA ASP A 103 31.05 -14.28 -16.64
C ASP A 103 30.11 -13.12 -16.25
N GLN A 104 30.22 -12.63 -15.01
CA GLN A 104 29.42 -11.51 -14.51
C GLN A 104 29.49 -10.29 -15.43
N THR A 105 28.32 -9.91 -15.94
CA THR A 105 28.20 -8.87 -16.96
C THR A 105 27.16 -7.84 -16.55
N LEU A 106 27.53 -6.56 -16.60
CA LEU A 106 26.57 -5.45 -16.58
C LEU A 106 25.80 -5.44 -17.91
N THR A 107 24.49 -5.68 -17.85
CA THR A 107 23.59 -5.44 -18.97
C THR A 107 23.15 -3.98 -18.98
N THR A 108 22.85 -3.45 -20.16
CA THR A 108 22.34 -2.08 -20.32
C THR A 108 21.38 -2.04 -21.49
N GLU A 109 20.12 -1.82 -21.19
CA GLU A 109 19.07 -1.72 -22.19
C GLU A 109 18.90 -0.27 -22.65
N ALA A 110 18.70 -0.08 -23.96
CA ALA A 110 18.55 1.25 -24.54
C ALA A 110 17.26 1.94 -24.02
N GLY A 111 17.41 3.10 -23.41
CA GLY A 111 16.33 3.87 -22.79
C GLY A 111 16.78 5.31 -22.52
N ASN A 112 15.90 6.12 -21.93
CA ASN A 112 16.25 7.42 -21.39
C ASN A 112 15.52 7.67 -20.04
N PRO A 113 16.16 7.37 -18.90
CA PRO A 113 17.52 6.82 -18.77
C PRO A 113 17.65 5.38 -19.30
N PRO A 114 18.88 4.91 -19.61
CA PRO A 114 19.16 3.49 -19.83
C PRO A 114 18.78 2.68 -18.59
N LEU A 115 18.41 1.41 -18.78
CA LEU A 115 18.11 0.50 -17.68
C LEU A 115 19.26 -0.50 -17.51
N HIS A 116 19.90 -0.47 -16.35
CA HIS A 116 21.03 -1.33 -15.98
C HIS A 116 20.58 -2.56 -15.17
N GLY A 117 21.31 -3.66 -15.31
CA GLY A 117 21.13 -4.89 -14.52
C GLY A 117 22.40 -5.76 -14.51
N ILE A 118 22.45 -6.75 -13.64
CA ILE A 118 23.53 -7.75 -13.58
C ILE A 118 23.01 -9.10 -14.08
N VAL A 119 23.85 -9.83 -14.83
CA VAL A 119 23.62 -11.25 -15.18
C VAL A 119 24.84 -12.08 -14.80
N ASN A 120 24.60 -13.35 -14.47
CA ASN A 120 25.58 -14.37 -14.08
C ASN A 120 26.54 -13.87 -12.97
N PRO A 121 26.03 -13.52 -11.78
CA PRO A 121 26.83 -12.91 -10.73
C PRO A 121 28.00 -13.82 -10.31
N ASP A 122 29.16 -13.19 -10.09
CA ASP A 122 30.38 -13.85 -9.61
C ASP A 122 30.17 -14.37 -8.16
N PRO A 123 30.98 -15.34 -7.69
CA PRO A 123 30.94 -15.77 -6.29
C PRO A 123 31.19 -14.60 -5.32
N PRO A 124 30.62 -14.64 -4.10
CA PRO A 124 30.85 -13.59 -3.10
C PRO A 124 32.33 -13.32 -2.83
N ALA A 125 32.70 -12.05 -2.93
CA ALA A 125 34.02 -11.55 -2.56
C ALA A 125 34.10 -11.19 -1.06
N VAL A 126 32.96 -10.82 -0.48
CA VAL A 126 32.78 -10.55 0.95
C VAL A 126 31.78 -11.55 1.51
N ILE A 127 32.13 -12.22 2.60
CA ILE A 127 31.29 -13.21 3.27
C ILE A 127 31.16 -12.79 4.74
N ILE A 128 29.94 -12.70 5.24
CA ILE A 128 29.65 -12.37 6.64
C ILE A 128 28.99 -13.60 7.26
N GLU A 129 29.74 -14.35 8.06
CA GLU A 129 29.25 -15.58 8.71
C GLU A 129 28.20 -15.27 9.80
N PRO A 130 27.32 -16.23 10.15
CA PRO A 130 26.33 -16.06 11.23
C PRO A 130 26.96 -15.59 12.54
N GLY A 131 26.34 -14.57 13.16
CA GLY A 131 26.80 -13.94 14.39
C GLY A 131 27.70 -12.71 14.19
N ALA A 132 28.40 -12.61 13.06
CA ALA A 132 29.31 -11.50 12.80
C ALA A 132 28.58 -10.29 12.19
N THR A 133 29.11 -9.09 12.46
CA THR A 133 28.66 -7.86 11.79
C THR A 133 29.81 -7.22 11.02
N LEU A 134 29.57 -6.92 9.74
CA LEU A 134 30.40 -6.01 8.95
C LEU A 134 29.63 -4.69 8.82
N GLN A 135 30.23 -3.59 9.24
CA GLN A 135 29.66 -2.25 9.11
C GLN A 135 30.46 -1.41 8.12
N TYR A 136 29.77 -0.90 7.10
CA TYR A 136 30.30 0.11 6.19
C TYR A 136 30.06 1.50 6.76
N GLY A 137 31.11 2.30 6.93
CA GLY A 137 31.05 3.64 7.47
C GLY A 137 30.84 3.71 8.99
N ASP A 138 31.05 4.91 9.54
CA ASP A 138 30.91 5.22 10.98
C ASP A 138 29.60 5.96 11.32
N GLY A 139 28.77 6.29 10.33
CA GLY A 139 27.55 7.09 10.46
C GLY A 139 27.74 8.59 10.19
N GLU A 140 28.97 9.10 10.09
CA GLU A 140 29.26 10.54 10.01
C GLU A 140 29.55 11.02 8.58
N GLY A 141 29.99 10.13 7.68
CA GLY A 141 30.37 10.46 6.31
C GLY A 141 30.11 9.36 5.27
N PRO A 142 30.53 9.59 4.00
CA PRO A 142 30.30 8.67 2.88
C PRO A 142 31.37 7.57 2.77
N GLU A 143 32.43 7.63 3.58
CA GLU A 143 33.60 6.74 3.53
C GLU A 143 33.34 5.43 4.28
N GLY A 144 34.14 4.39 4.00
CA GLY A 144 34.11 3.13 4.74
C GLY A 144 33.40 1.98 4.03
N VAL A 145 33.37 1.95 2.69
CA VAL A 145 32.76 0.84 1.94
C VAL A 145 33.79 -0.10 1.34
N ILE A 146 33.41 -1.36 1.09
CA ILE A 146 34.15 -2.25 0.18
C ILE A 146 33.48 -2.19 -1.19
N GLY A 147 34.24 -1.89 -2.24
CA GLY A 147 33.72 -1.95 -3.61
C GLY A 147 34.78 -1.78 -4.70
N HIS A 148 34.60 -2.51 -5.79
CA HIS A 148 35.37 -2.40 -7.02
C HIS A 148 34.43 -2.02 -8.16
N TYR A 149 34.68 -0.91 -8.85
CA TYR A 149 33.72 -0.31 -9.79
C TYR A 149 34.28 -0.28 -11.23
N PRO A 150 34.40 -1.44 -11.93
CA PRO A 150 35.07 -1.53 -13.23
C PRO A 150 34.17 -1.12 -14.41
N TYR A 151 32.87 -0.96 -14.19
CA TYR A 151 31.89 -0.75 -15.26
C TYR A 151 31.72 0.74 -15.62
N ASP A 152 31.64 1.04 -16.93
CA ASP A 152 31.24 2.38 -17.43
C ASP A 152 29.72 2.48 -17.55
N SER A 153 29.05 2.52 -16.39
CA SER A 153 27.59 2.65 -16.23
C SER A 153 27.11 4.11 -16.25
N HIS A 154 27.84 4.99 -16.94
CA HIS A 154 27.41 6.33 -17.40
C HIS A 154 26.60 7.19 -16.40
N GLY A 155 27.03 7.26 -15.13
CA GLY A 155 26.44 8.16 -14.12
C GLY A 155 26.06 7.48 -12.80
N PHE A 156 26.04 6.15 -12.77
CA PHE A 156 25.71 5.35 -11.60
C PHE A 156 26.79 4.29 -11.33
N PRO A 157 27.49 4.25 -10.18
CA PRO A 157 28.58 3.29 -9.94
C PRO A 157 28.06 1.89 -9.59
N VAL A 158 28.40 0.88 -10.39
CA VAL A 158 28.04 -0.54 -10.13
C VAL A 158 29.26 -1.30 -9.62
N ASN A 159 29.10 -1.99 -8.49
CA ASN A 159 30.14 -2.76 -7.82
C ASN A 159 30.21 -4.17 -8.41
N ALA A 160 31.42 -4.65 -8.69
CA ALA A 160 31.67 -6.02 -9.15
C ALA A 160 31.90 -7.02 -8.00
N LEU A 161 32.12 -6.53 -6.77
CA LEU A 161 32.28 -7.37 -5.59
C LEU A 161 30.91 -7.72 -5.00
N ASN A 162 30.60 -9.02 -4.98
CA ASN A 162 29.34 -9.54 -4.44
C ASN A 162 29.48 -9.92 -2.97
N VAL A 163 28.35 -9.94 -2.25
CA VAL A 163 28.33 -10.11 -0.79
C VAL A 163 27.38 -11.24 -0.37
N ARG A 164 27.88 -12.18 0.44
CA ARG A 164 27.06 -13.14 1.20
C ARG A 164 26.83 -12.62 2.61
N ILE A 165 25.55 -12.46 2.96
CA ILE A 165 25.09 -11.91 4.24
C ILE A 165 24.36 -13.02 5.01
N ASP A 166 25.08 -13.80 5.81
CA ASP A 166 24.48 -14.77 6.74
C ASP A 166 24.51 -14.27 8.20
N GLY A 167 25.42 -13.35 8.52
CA GLY A 167 25.41 -12.51 9.73
C GLY A 167 24.66 -11.20 9.52
N THR A 168 25.33 -10.07 9.73
CA THR A 168 24.76 -8.71 9.51
C THR A 168 25.68 -7.84 8.66
N LEU A 169 25.15 -7.27 7.57
CA LEU A 169 25.74 -6.13 6.87
C LEU A 169 25.04 -4.85 7.33
N ARG A 170 25.79 -3.93 7.93
CA ARG A 170 25.28 -2.65 8.42
C ARG A 170 25.79 -1.50 7.55
N VAL A 171 24.92 -0.88 6.78
CA VAL A 171 25.26 0.24 5.90
C VAL A 171 25.06 1.55 6.66
N ALA A 172 26.14 2.04 7.27
CA ALA A 172 26.20 3.27 8.05
C ALA A 172 26.90 4.41 7.29
N THR A 173 26.72 4.48 5.96
CA THR A 173 27.25 5.57 5.12
C THR A 173 26.27 6.73 5.00
N LYS A 174 26.74 7.94 5.25
CA LYS A 174 25.97 9.18 5.12
C LYS A 174 26.24 9.87 3.78
N ASP A 175 25.22 10.46 3.18
CA ASP A 175 25.32 11.21 1.91
C ASP A 175 25.86 10.38 0.72
N ARG A 176 25.89 9.04 0.85
CA ARG A 176 26.24 8.05 -0.18
C ARG A 176 25.29 6.87 -0.07
N ALA A 177 24.72 6.46 -1.21
CA ALA A 177 24.16 5.13 -1.35
C ALA A 177 25.20 4.24 -2.03
N PRO A 178 25.79 3.23 -1.35
CA PRO A 178 26.69 2.30 -2.00
C PRO A 178 25.89 1.26 -2.80
N ASN A 179 26.37 0.96 -4.01
CA ASN A 179 26.00 -0.27 -4.67
C ASN A 179 26.75 -1.44 -4.03
N LEU A 180 26.00 -2.46 -3.60
CA LEU A 180 26.52 -3.60 -2.84
C LEU A 180 26.97 -4.78 -3.72
N GLY A 181 26.88 -4.65 -5.05
CA GLY A 181 27.01 -5.78 -5.97
C GLY A 181 25.79 -6.71 -5.90
N HIS A 182 25.95 -7.95 -6.32
CA HIS A 182 24.97 -9.00 -6.02
C HIS A 182 24.99 -9.32 -4.52
N ILE A 183 23.80 -9.50 -3.92
CA ILE A 183 23.67 -9.94 -2.54
C ILE A 183 22.94 -11.29 -2.46
N GLU A 184 23.46 -12.17 -1.60
CA GLU A 184 22.90 -13.48 -1.28
C GLU A 184 23.00 -13.77 0.23
N GLY A 185 22.42 -14.87 0.70
CA GLY A 185 22.39 -15.25 2.11
C GLY A 185 21.02 -15.01 2.77
N SER A 186 20.97 -15.12 4.09
CA SER A 186 19.72 -15.15 4.88
C SER A 186 19.72 -14.28 6.15
N GLY A 187 20.78 -13.50 6.36
CA GLY A 187 21.01 -12.64 7.53
C GLY A 187 20.26 -11.30 7.49
N LEU A 188 20.90 -10.26 8.05
CA LEU A 188 20.35 -8.90 8.14
C LEU A 188 21.13 -7.90 7.30
N LEU A 189 20.43 -7.14 6.46
CA LEU A 189 20.95 -5.94 5.79
C LEU A 189 20.30 -4.70 6.43
N THR A 190 21.03 -3.95 7.25
CA THR A 190 20.46 -2.85 8.08
C THR A 190 21.08 -1.49 7.77
N GLN A 191 20.22 -0.46 7.67
CA GLN A 191 20.60 0.96 7.63
C GLN A 191 20.19 1.62 8.96
N PRO A 192 21.11 2.28 9.70
CA PRO A 192 20.77 2.98 10.93
C PRO A 192 19.69 4.07 10.76
N ARG A 193 18.86 4.28 11.80
CA ARG A 193 17.90 5.39 11.84
C ARG A 193 18.61 6.75 11.75
N PHE A 194 17.88 7.72 11.19
CA PHE A 194 18.27 9.11 10.93
C PHE A 194 19.44 9.29 9.95
N LEU A 195 19.87 8.21 9.30
CA LEU A 195 20.84 8.23 8.22
C LEU A 195 20.12 8.37 6.87
N TRP A 196 20.53 9.37 6.09
CA TRP A 196 20.12 9.54 4.68
C TRP A 196 21.32 9.21 3.79
N GLY A 197 21.15 8.20 2.94
CA GLY A 197 22.24 7.52 2.23
C GLY A 197 21.92 6.04 2.16
N GLY A 198 20.93 5.69 1.33
CA GLY A 198 20.34 4.33 1.25
C GLY A 198 21.30 3.28 0.68
N LEU A 199 20.76 2.28 -0.01
CA LEU A 199 21.58 1.26 -0.68
C LEU A 199 21.05 1.01 -2.08
N ASP A 200 21.96 0.77 -3.02
CA ASP A 200 21.61 0.54 -4.41
C ASP A 200 21.77 -0.94 -4.77
N LEU A 201 20.66 -1.59 -5.11
CA LEU A 201 20.58 -2.99 -5.52
C LEU A 201 20.18 -3.03 -7.00
N VAL A 202 21.05 -3.60 -7.84
CA VAL A 202 20.97 -3.54 -9.31
C VAL A 202 20.83 -4.95 -9.87
N GLY A 203 19.72 -5.21 -10.55
CA GLY A 203 19.36 -6.50 -11.10
C GLY A 203 18.59 -7.38 -10.12
N ALA A 204 18.72 -8.70 -10.31
CA ALA A 204 18.08 -9.70 -9.47
C ALA A 204 19.04 -10.17 -8.36
N HIS A 205 18.51 -10.39 -7.15
CA HIS A 205 19.27 -10.77 -5.97
C HIS A 205 18.73 -12.03 -5.29
N ASP A 206 19.63 -12.93 -4.89
CA ASP A 206 19.29 -14.20 -4.23
C ASP A 206 19.13 -14.06 -2.70
N PHE A 207 19.28 -12.84 -2.16
CA PHE A 207 19.16 -12.57 -0.73
C PHE A 207 17.75 -12.87 -0.22
N SER A 208 17.70 -13.67 0.85
CA SER A 208 16.48 -14.22 1.46
C SER A 208 16.24 -13.77 2.90
N GLY A 209 17.11 -12.87 3.41
CA GLY A 209 17.06 -12.37 4.77
C GLY A 209 16.09 -11.20 4.97
N VAL A 210 16.42 -10.35 5.93
CA VAL A 210 15.66 -9.13 6.25
C VAL A 210 16.42 -7.90 5.80
N ILE A 211 15.70 -6.93 5.22
CA ILE A 211 16.20 -5.56 5.00
C ILE A 211 15.62 -4.66 6.09
N ASP A 212 16.47 -3.98 6.86
CA ASP A 212 16.05 -3.04 7.90
C ASP A 212 16.30 -1.59 7.45
N ASN A 213 15.20 -0.88 7.18
CA ASN A 213 15.20 0.51 6.71
C ASN A 213 15.03 1.47 7.89
N GLY A 214 16.15 2.08 8.30
CA GLY A 214 16.21 3.03 9.41
C GLY A 214 15.39 4.32 9.25
N THR A 215 15.32 4.94 8.06
CA THR A 215 14.67 6.26 7.87
C THR A 215 14.33 6.61 6.42
N GLY A 216 15.18 6.24 5.46
CA GLY A 216 15.03 6.62 4.07
C GLY A 216 15.83 5.69 3.18
N MET A 217 15.15 4.77 2.49
CA MET A 217 15.76 3.78 1.59
C MET A 217 15.00 3.77 0.26
N ASP A 218 15.75 3.89 -0.84
CA ASP A 218 15.24 3.77 -2.20
C ASP A 218 15.14 2.28 -2.58
N PHE A 219 13.99 1.88 -3.12
CA PHE A 219 13.75 0.57 -3.74
C PHE A 219 13.52 0.79 -5.23
N GLY A 220 14.50 0.37 -6.04
CA GLY A 220 14.57 0.68 -7.47
C GLY A 220 14.99 2.13 -7.73
N LYS A 221 15.46 2.40 -8.95
CA LYS A 221 15.68 3.75 -9.49
C LYS A 221 15.37 3.76 -11.00
N PRO A 222 15.13 4.92 -11.62
CA PRO A 222 14.90 4.99 -13.06
C PRO A 222 16.03 4.34 -13.90
N GLU A 223 17.27 4.36 -13.40
CA GLU A 223 18.46 3.88 -14.08
C GLU A 223 18.69 2.35 -13.99
N TYR A 224 17.99 1.61 -13.12
CA TYR A 224 18.23 0.17 -12.95
C TYR A 224 16.99 -0.63 -12.57
N SER A 225 16.97 -1.92 -12.93
CA SER A 225 15.98 -2.86 -12.38
C SER A 225 16.37 -3.29 -10.97
N LEU A 226 15.36 -3.55 -10.14
CA LEU A 226 15.51 -4.20 -8.84
C LEU A 226 14.54 -5.40 -8.80
N ASP A 227 15.08 -6.60 -8.59
CA ASP A 227 14.31 -7.79 -8.29
C ASP A 227 14.88 -8.47 -7.04
N ILE A 228 14.04 -8.60 -6.01
CA ILE A 228 14.39 -9.18 -4.71
C ILE A 228 13.31 -10.23 -4.35
N PRO A 229 13.17 -11.30 -5.16
CA PRO A 229 12.01 -12.19 -5.11
C PRO A 229 11.98 -13.09 -3.87
N HIS A 230 13.06 -13.12 -3.10
CA HIS A 230 13.25 -14.00 -1.94
C HIS A 230 13.39 -13.24 -0.61
N VAL A 231 13.48 -11.90 -0.62
CA VAL A 231 13.56 -11.10 0.62
C VAL A 231 12.31 -11.38 1.46
N ARG A 232 12.53 -11.88 2.67
CA ARG A 232 11.46 -12.38 3.53
C ARG A 232 10.66 -11.25 4.16
N ALA A 233 11.35 -10.20 4.60
CA ALA A 233 10.73 -9.05 5.24
C ALA A 233 11.55 -7.78 5.07
N VAL A 234 10.87 -6.64 5.11
CA VAL A 234 11.43 -5.30 5.30
C VAL A 234 11.01 -4.78 6.66
N LEU A 235 11.97 -4.61 7.58
CA LEU A 235 11.73 -3.94 8.85
C LEU A 235 11.71 -2.42 8.60
N GLN A 236 10.57 -1.79 8.90
CA GLN A 236 10.29 -0.42 8.55
C GLN A 236 10.41 0.50 9.78
N GLN A 237 11.44 1.34 9.79
CA GLN A 237 11.70 2.32 10.87
C GLN A 237 11.61 3.79 10.40
N GLY A 238 11.18 4.03 9.16
CA GLY A 238 10.88 5.35 8.59
C GLY A 238 10.26 5.23 7.20
N SER A 239 10.78 5.95 6.21
CA SER A 239 10.22 5.99 4.85
C SER A 239 10.92 5.04 3.87
N SER A 240 10.15 4.19 3.18
CA SER A 240 10.60 3.47 1.98
C SER A 240 10.15 4.25 0.75
N ILE A 241 11.03 4.38 -0.24
CA ILE A 241 10.81 5.16 -1.45
C ILE A 241 10.89 4.20 -2.65
N LEU A 242 9.74 3.84 -3.20
CA LEU A 242 9.65 2.89 -4.31
C LEU A 242 9.56 3.68 -5.61
N ASN A 243 10.52 3.43 -6.50
CA ASN A 243 10.65 4.16 -7.75
C ASN A 243 10.22 3.26 -8.92
N PRO A 244 9.08 3.50 -9.57
CA PRO A 244 8.67 2.75 -10.74
C PRO A 244 9.72 2.89 -11.86
N THR A 245 9.91 1.83 -12.64
CA THR A 245 10.84 1.86 -13.78
C THR A 245 10.36 2.87 -14.84
N PRO A 246 11.24 3.38 -15.73
CA PRO A 246 10.84 4.26 -16.81
C PRO A 246 10.07 3.55 -17.93
N ARG A 247 9.79 2.24 -17.82
CA ARG A 247 9.18 1.44 -18.87
C ARG A 247 7.83 0.84 -18.44
N PRO A 248 6.77 0.93 -19.27
CA PRO A 248 5.44 0.40 -18.93
C PRO A 248 5.37 -1.13 -18.96
N ASP A 249 6.38 -1.83 -19.48
CA ASP A 249 6.52 -3.29 -19.54
C ASP A 249 7.44 -3.89 -18.47
N HIS A 250 7.99 -3.06 -17.56
CA HIS A 250 8.81 -3.52 -16.43
C HIS A 250 8.20 -3.06 -15.09
N ASP A 251 7.59 -4.00 -14.38
CA ASP A 251 7.07 -3.76 -13.04
C ASP A 251 8.17 -3.89 -11.97
N LEU A 252 8.15 -3.03 -10.97
CA LEU A 252 8.89 -3.24 -9.73
C LEU A 252 7.99 -4.05 -8.79
N VAL A 253 8.32 -5.33 -8.58
CA VAL A 253 7.52 -6.23 -7.75
C VAL A 253 8.20 -6.47 -6.41
N ILE A 254 7.57 -6.02 -5.32
CA ILE A 254 8.02 -6.29 -3.95
C ILE A 254 7.08 -7.33 -3.31
N ARG A 255 7.63 -8.50 -3.00
CA ARG A 255 6.92 -9.63 -2.37
C ARG A 255 7.13 -9.72 -0.86
N ALA A 256 8.12 -9.02 -0.34
CA ALA A 256 8.42 -8.99 1.09
C ALA A 256 7.30 -8.34 1.89
N ASP A 257 7.00 -8.89 3.06
CA ASP A 257 6.21 -8.20 4.07
C ASP A 257 6.96 -6.97 4.61
N PHE A 258 6.24 -5.88 4.84
CA PHE A 258 6.77 -4.72 5.55
C PHE A 258 6.26 -4.75 7.00
N TYR A 259 7.14 -4.51 7.96
CA TYR A 259 6.80 -4.48 9.39
C TYR A 259 7.17 -3.12 10.01
N GLU A 260 6.18 -2.25 10.29
CA GLU A 260 6.41 -1.03 11.06
C GLU A 260 6.81 -1.38 12.50
N ARG A 261 8.01 -0.97 12.92
CA ARG A 261 8.48 -1.09 14.31
C ARG A 261 8.45 0.24 15.07
N HIS A 262 8.27 1.35 14.35
CA HIS A 262 8.26 2.69 14.91
C HIS A 262 7.26 3.59 14.19
N TYR A 263 6.46 4.31 14.99
CA TYR A 263 5.45 5.27 14.53
C TYR A 263 5.88 6.14 13.34
N GLY A 264 5.01 6.20 12.35
CA GLY A 264 5.10 7.13 11.22
C GLY A 264 6.00 6.61 10.12
N GLY A 265 6.14 5.28 10.02
CA GLY A 265 6.76 4.64 8.87
C GLY A 265 5.81 4.68 7.67
N ASP A 266 6.33 5.02 6.49
CA ASP A 266 5.52 5.06 5.28
C ASP A 266 6.21 4.55 4.02
N ILE A 267 5.38 4.12 3.07
CA ILE A 267 5.80 3.59 1.77
C ILE A 267 5.35 4.60 0.72
N ASN A 268 6.32 5.25 0.08
CA ASN A 268 6.11 6.33 -0.87
C ASN A 268 6.41 5.81 -2.28
N VAL A 269 5.40 5.66 -3.14
CA VAL A 269 5.62 5.26 -4.53
C VAL A 269 5.71 6.51 -5.40
N GLN A 270 6.92 6.88 -5.81
CA GLN A 270 7.19 8.17 -6.44
C GLN A 270 7.31 8.10 -7.96
N ARG A 271 6.46 8.82 -8.70
CA ARG A 271 6.71 9.06 -10.13
C ARG A 271 7.86 10.06 -10.30
N HIS A 272 9.05 9.53 -10.51
CA HIS A 272 10.19 10.26 -11.06
C HIS A 272 10.06 10.30 -12.59
N HIS A 273 10.45 11.42 -13.21
CA HIS A 273 10.38 11.62 -14.69
C HIS A 273 9.01 11.25 -15.32
N ASP A 274 9.02 10.88 -16.61
CA ASP A 274 7.88 10.36 -17.34
C ASP A 274 7.79 8.82 -17.22
N ASN A 275 8.01 8.29 -16.01
CA ASN A 275 8.04 6.86 -15.76
C ASN A 275 6.62 6.27 -15.72
N ASP A 276 6.34 5.29 -16.59
CA ASP A 276 5.02 4.69 -16.75
C ASP A 276 4.92 3.23 -16.24
N GLY A 277 6.02 2.69 -15.70
CA GLY A 277 6.05 1.39 -15.04
C GLY A 277 5.16 1.34 -13.78
N ARG A 278 4.72 0.14 -13.41
CA ARG A 278 3.88 -0.10 -12.23
C ARG A 278 4.72 -0.64 -11.07
N VAL A 279 4.34 -0.29 -9.85
CA VAL A 279 4.84 -0.94 -8.63
C VAL A 279 3.81 -1.92 -8.13
N VAL A 280 4.21 -3.18 -7.94
CA VAL A 280 3.34 -4.25 -7.44
C VAL A 280 3.80 -4.61 -6.02
N LEU A 281 2.86 -4.56 -5.08
CA LEU A 281 3.06 -4.80 -3.66
C LEU A 281 2.26 -6.04 -3.26
N ALA A 282 2.94 -7.19 -3.18
CA ALA A 282 2.29 -8.50 -3.06
C ALA A 282 2.35 -9.12 -1.65
N GLY A 283 3.24 -8.64 -0.77
CA GLY A 283 3.25 -9.01 0.66
C GLY A 283 2.25 -8.17 1.47
N VAL A 284 2.42 -8.11 2.79
CA VAL A 284 1.60 -7.29 3.70
C VAL A 284 2.41 -6.20 4.38
N TYR A 285 1.92 -4.96 4.43
CA TYR A 285 2.44 -3.91 5.30
C TYR A 285 1.72 -3.92 6.65
N SER A 286 2.32 -4.64 7.60
CA SER A 286 1.86 -4.84 8.97
C SER A 286 2.69 -4.03 9.99
N TYR A 287 2.31 -4.12 11.26
CA TYR A 287 3.09 -3.65 12.42
C TYR A 287 3.83 -4.84 13.05
N THR A 288 4.90 -4.61 13.83
CA THR A 288 5.57 -5.68 14.59
C THR A 288 5.68 -5.35 16.08
N ASP A 289 5.15 -6.25 16.92
CA ASP A 289 5.22 -6.19 18.37
C ASP A 289 6.25 -7.15 19.00
N GLN A 290 6.81 -8.07 18.20
CA GLN A 290 7.72 -9.12 18.67
C GLN A 290 8.79 -9.52 17.64
N GLY A 291 9.78 -10.30 18.11
CA GLY A 291 10.85 -10.85 17.28
C GLY A 291 12.05 -9.91 17.08
N PRO A 292 13.27 -10.44 16.89
CA PRO A 292 14.49 -9.65 16.62
C PRO A 292 14.42 -8.96 15.25
N ASP A 293 15.39 -8.10 14.94
CA ASP A 293 15.41 -7.40 13.64
C ASP A 293 15.71 -8.35 12.46
N THR A 294 16.32 -9.51 12.72
CA THR A 294 16.42 -10.64 11.78
C THR A 294 15.11 -11.42 11.60
N ASP A 295 14.16 -11.29 12.52
CA ASP A 295 12.89 -12.01 12.51
C ASP A 295 11.70 -11.20 13.08
N PRO A 296 11.34 -10.06 12.45
CA PRO A 296 10.16 -9.31 12.84
C PRO A 296 8.89 -10.09 12.53
N SER A 297 7.93 -10.04 13.44
CA SER A 297 6.59 -10.60 13.26
C SER A 297 5.55 -9.85 14.10
N LEU A 298 4.27 -10.16 13.86
CA LEU A 298 3.14 -9.70 14.66
C LEU A 298 2.55 -10.88 15.43
N SER A 299 2.24 -10.70 16.72
CA SER A 299 1.70 -11.78 17.56
C SER A 299 0.26 -12.17 17.25
N ASP A 300 -0.54 -11.22 16.76
CA ASP A 300 -1.93 -11.39 16.36
C ASP A 300 -2.25 -10.44 15.19
N PRO A 301 -2.62 -10.95 13.99
CA PRO A 301 -3.00 -10.12 12.84
C PRO A 301 -4.12 -9.11 13.10
N ALA A 302 -4.99 -9.34 14.09
CA ALA A 302 -6.05 -8.41 14.49
C ALA A 302 -5.52 -7.08 15.05
N LEU A 303 -4.25 -7.04 15.51
CA LEU A 303 -3.61 -5.84 16.01
C LEU A 303 -3.41 -4.77 14.91
N ASN A 304 -3.40 -5.16 13.62
CA ASN A 304 -3.41 -4.22 12.50
C ASN A 304 -4.65 -3.31 12.48
N TRP A 305 -5.78 -3.82 12.97
CA TRP A 305 -7.09 -3.18 13.04
C TRP A 305 -7.35 -2.54 14.42
N THR A 306 -6.43 -2.72 15.37
CA THR A 306 -6.59 -2.27 16.75
C THR A 306 -5.94 -0.90 16.95
N ASN A 307 -6.71 0.06 17.45
CA ASN A 307 -6.21 1.37 17.85
C ASN A 307 -5.56 1.30 19.25
N PHE A 308 -4.36 1.86 19.41
CA PHE A 308 -3.59 1.83 20.65
C PHE A 308 -3.51 3.21 21.32
N GLU A 309 -3.37 3.24 22.66
CA GLU A 309 -3.15 4.50 23.38
C GLU A 309 -1.73 5.03 23.12
N LYS A 310 -1.68 6.18 22.41
CA LYS A 310 -0.56 6.71 21.60
C LYS A 310 -0.53 6.06 20.22
N SER A 311 -0.25 6.89 19.22
CA SER A 311 -0.37 6.60 17.79
C SER A 311 0.61 5.56 17.24
N GLU A 312 1.23 4.71 18.07
CA GLU A 312 2.44 3.91 17.79
C GLU A 312 2.34 2.94 16.60
N ASN A 313 1.12 2.67 16.13
CA ASN A 313 0.77 1.94 14.90
C ASN A 313 -0.07 2.86 14.00
N LYS A 314 0.58 3.69 13.16
CA LYS A 314 -0.11 4.41 12.08
C LYS A 314 0.73 4.42 10.80
N ARG A 315 0.55 3.35 10.03
CA ARG A 315 1.33 3.04 8.82
C ARG A 315 0.84 3.85 7.63
N GLY A 316 1.77 4.41 6.87
CA GLY A 316 1.46 5.30 5.75
C GLY A 316 1.71 4.73 4.36
N HIS A 317 0.89 5.12 3.40
CA HIS A 317 1.18 4.95 1.98
C HIS A 317 0.86 6.22 1.20
N ASN A 318 1.84 6.74 0.46
CA ASN A 318 1.66 7.89 -0.41
C ASN A 318 1.94 7.46 -1.86
N ILE A 319 0.93 7.55 -2.70
CA ILE A 319 1.05 7.32 -4.14
C ILE A 319 1.17 8.68 -4.81
N GLU A 320 2.31 8.90 -5.45
CA GLU A 320 2.78 10.23 -5.82
C GLU A 320 2.74 10.38 -7.35
N GLY A 321 1.52 10.39 -7.89
CA GLY A 321 1.25 10.43 -9.33
C GLY A 321 1.69 9.17 -10.08
N ALA A 322 1.78 8.04 -9.38
CA ALA A 322 2.33 6.78 -9.85
C ALA A 322 1.26 5.69 -10.02
N ARG A 323 1.61 4.60 -10.70
CA ARG A 323 0.75 3.42 -10.88
C ARG A 323 1.16 2.34 -9.89
N VAL A 324 0.25 1.97 -9.01
CA VAL A 324 0.46 0.99 -7.95
C VAL A 324 -0.57 -0.12 -8.05
N GLN A 325 -0.17 -1.33 -7.73
CA GLN A 325 -1.07 -2.44 -7.51
C GLN A 325 -0.76 -3.10 -6.17
N TRP A 326 -1.80 -3.38 -5.40
CA TRP A 326 -1.75 -4.20 -4.21
C TRP A 326 -2.27 -5.60 -4.56
N GLY A 327 -1.50 -6.62 -4.19
CA GLY A 327 -1.67 -7.99 -4.69
C GLY A 327 -1.14 -8.19 -6.12
N ASP A 328 -0.91 -9.46 -6.48
CA ASP A 328 -0.46 -9.90 -7.80
C ASP A 328 -1.35 -11.01 -8.39
N GLY A 329 -2.59 -11.12 -7.89
CA GLY A 329 -3.54 -12.17 -8.25
C GLY A 329 -3.24 -13.54 -7.61
N THR A 330 -2.29 -13.64 -6.68
CA THR A 330 -1.94 -14.90 -6.00
C THR A 330 -2.27 -14.95 -4.51
N THR A 331 -2.69 -13.82 -3.91
CA THR A 331 -2.99 -13.69 -2.47
C THR A 331 -4.41 -13.17 -2.22
N SER A 332 -4.93 -13.42 -1.02
CA SER A 332 -6.17 -12.85 -0.45
C SER A 332 -5.91 -12.13 0.88
N GLU A 333 -4.65 -11.76 1.14
CA GLU A 333 -4.27 -10.88 2.25
C GLU A 333 -4.11 -9.45 1.73
N ILE A 334 -4.90 -8.50 2.24
CA ILE A 334 -4.80 -7.10 1.80
C ILE A 334 -3.43 -6.51 2.17
N PHE A 335 -2.81 -5.79 1.23
CA PHE A 335 -1.50 -5.15 1.46
C PHE A 335 -1.49 -4.23 2.70
N MET A 336 -2.55 -3.46 2.95
CA MET A 336 -2.65 -2.61 4.15
C MET A 336 -3.90 -2.92 4.98
N PRO A 337 -3.82 -3.88 5.93
CA PRO A 337 -4.89 -4.12 6.88
C PRO A 337 -4.95 -2.99 7.91
N GLY A 338 -6.11 -2.39 8.10
CA GLY A 338 -6.29 -1.30 9.08
C GLY A 338 -7.50 -0.40 8.85
N THR A 339 -7.71 0.52 9.80
CA THR A 339 -8.81 1.50 9.80
C THR A 339 -8.28 2.92 9.56
N ALA A 340 -9.17 3.92 9.49
CA ALA A 340 -8.80 5.34 9.44
C ALA A 340 -7.90 5.80 10.60
N GLU A 341 -7.96 5.12 11.74
CA GLU A 341 -7.13 5.35 12.91
C GLU A 341 -5.73 4.71 12.78
N THR A 342 -5.62 3.50 12.21
CA THR A 342 -4.38 2.70 12.20
C THR A 342 -3.56 2.78 10.90
N VAL A 343 -4.10 3.36 9.82
CA VAL A 343 -3.35 3.62 8.58
C VAL A 343 -3.70 4.95 7.93
N TYR A 344 -2.92 5.37 6.94
CA TYR A 344 -3.24 6.47 6.02
C TYR A 344 -2.86 6.10 4.58
N VAL A 345 -3.70 6.44 3.60
CA VAL A 345 -3.47 6.13 2.18
C VAL A 345 -3.81 7.35 1.32
N ASN A 346 -2.79 7.96 0.74
CA ASN A 346 -2.90 9.22 0.01
C ASN A 346 -2.62 9.02 -1.48
N LEU A 347 -3.49 9.58 -2.32
CA LEU A 347 -3.42 9.60 -3.77
C LEU A 347 -3.15 11.04 -4.21
N HIS A 348 -1.94 11.31 -4.71
CA HIS A 348 -1.54 12.65 -5.11
C HIS A 348 -1.42 12.80 -6.63
N GLU A 349 -1.64 14.02 -7.12
CA GLU A 349 -1.23 14.41 -8.47
C GLU A 349 0.18 14.99 -8.43
N LYS A 350 1.11 14.40 -9.20
CA LYS A 350 2.51 14.85 -9.28
C LYS A 350 2.84 15.21 -10.72
N LYS A 351 3.24 16.47 -10.93
CA LYS A 351 3.63 17.03 -12.24
C LYS A 351 2.56 16.89 -13.34
N GLY A 352 1.27 16.86 -13.00
CA GLY A 352 0.18 16.65 -13.97
C GLY A 352 -0.22 15.19 -14.17
N HIS A 353 0.38 14.25 -13.43
CA HIS A 353 0.04 12.83 -13.44
C HIS A 353 -0.68 12.47 -12.16
N ARG A 354 -1.89 11.91 -12.30
CA ARG A 354 -2.70 11.39 -11.20
C ARG A 354 -2.22 9.99 -10.82
N SER A 355 -2.59 9.56 -9.62
CA SER A 355 -2.27 8.22 -9.14
C SER A 355 -3.21 7.16 -9.74
N GLU A 356 -2.74 5.93 -9.91
CA GLU A 356 -3.58 4.74 -10.15
C GLU A 356 -3.32 3.77 -8.99
N LEU A 357 -4.37 3.31 -8.31
CA LEU A 357 -4.28 2.23 -7.33
C LEU A 357 -5.18 1.07 -7.75
N ALA A 358 -4.55 -0.08 -8.04
CA ALA A 358 -5.24 -1.30 -8.40
C ALA A 358 -5.23 -2.33 -7.25
N PHE A 359 -6.33 -3.09 -7.14
CA PHE A 359 -6.50 -4.19 -6.21
C PHE A 359 -6.57 -5.49 -7.01
N ASP A 360 -5.67 -6.44 -6.77
CA ASP A 360 -5.50 -7.67 -7.56
C ASP A 360 -5.28 -8.90 -6.66
N TYR A 361 -6.38 -9.50 -6.21
CA TYR A 361 -6.41 -10.61 -5.25
C TYR A 361 -7.12 -11.83 -5.84
N ASN A 362 -6.94 -13.00 -5.24
CA ASN A 362 -7.63 -14.25 -5.62
C ASN A 362 -8.72 -14.70 -4.63
N GLY A 363 -9.12 -13.81 -3.73
CA GLY A 363 -10.16 -14.05 -2.74
C GLY A 363 -10.60 -12.75 -2.05
N PRO A 364 -11.58 -12.84 -1.12
CA PRO A 364 -12.14 -11.66 -0.48
C PRO A 364 -11.15 -10.89 0.40
N VAL A 365 -11.12 -9.56 0.21
CA VAL A 365 -10.33 -8.62 1.01
C VAL A 365 -11.17 -7.43 1.48
N THR A 366 -10.79 -6.79 2.59
CA THR A 366 -11.47 -5.60 3.11
C THR A 366 -10.50 -4.42 3.23
N LEU A 367 -10.83 -3.32 2.56
CA LEU A 367 -10.25 -2.00 2.78
C LEU A 367 -11.10 -1.25 3.84
N GLY A 368 -10.64 -1.24 5.09
CA GLY A 368 -11.29 -0.54 6.20
C GLY A 368 -10.81 0.90 6.42
N ALA A 369 -9.88 1.38 5.60
CA ALA A 369 -9.38 2.75 5.66
C ALA A 369 -9.82 3.55 4.42
N PRO A 370 -10.10 4.86 4.58
CA PRO A 370 -10.42 5.71 3.44
C PRO A 370 -9.17 6.06 2.63
N LEU A 371 -9.30 6.05 1.31
CA LEU A 371 -8.39 6.67 0.35
C LEU A 371 -8.69 8.17 0.27
N GLY A 372 -7.65 9.00 0.23
CA GLY A 372 -7.78 10.47 0.15
C GLY A 372 -6.58 11.16 -0.47
N GLY A 373 -6.42 12.46 -0.27
CA GLY A 373 -5.36 13.29 -0.89
C GLY A 373 -4.73 14.28 0.09
N GLY A 374 -4.88 14.04 1.39
CA GLY A 374 -4.28 14.84 2.45
C GLY A 374 -2.80 14.53 2.69
N VAL A 375 -2.19 15.22 3.66
CA VAL A 375 -0.73 15.18 3.87
C VAL A 375 -0.40 14.40 5.14
N TYR A 376 0.56 13.48 5.05
CA TYR A 376 0.89 12.54 6.12
C TYR A 376 -0.36 11.77 6.59
N HIS A 377 -0.62 11.77 7.90
CA HIS A 377 -1.68 11.02 8.58
C HIS A 377 -3.09 11.66 8.50
N ASP A 378 -3.26 12.76 7.76
CA ASP A 378 -4.50 13.53 7.62
C ASP A 378 -5.15 13.31 6.24
N THR A 379 -5.33 12.04 5.85
CA THR A 379 -5.77 11.61 4.50
C THR A 379 -7.02 12.33 3.97
N LEU A 380 -7.96 12.66 4.85
CA LEU A 380 -9.23 13.28 4.48
C LEU A 380 -9.16 14.81 4.31
N ALA A 381 -8.00 15.44 4.52
CA ALA A 381 -7.83 16.90 4.38
C ALA A 381 -8.12 17.43 2.96
N ALA A 382 -8.00 16.59 1.94
CA ALA A 382 -8.37 16.88 0.56
C ALA A 382 -8.82 15.58 -0.15
N PRO A 383 -9.60 15.70 -1.24
CA PRO A 383 -9.87 14.57 -2.12
C PRO A 383 -8.59 14.00 -2.74
N GLY A 384 -8.49 12.68 -2.79
CA GLY A 384 -7.45 11.97 -3.53
C GLY A 384 -7.50 12.28 -5.02
N ALA A 385 -6.33 12.51 -5.61
CA ALA A 385 -6.15 12.72 -7.04
C ALA A 385 -5.61 11.45 -7.70
N GLY A 386 -6.44 10.41 -7.69
CA GLY A 386 -6.15 9.15 -8.36
C GLY A 386 -7.41 8.40 -8.76
N ASP A 387 -7.22 7.40 -9.62
CA ASP A 387 -8.24 6.53 -10.17
C ASP A 387 -8.03 5.10 -9.63
N ILE A 388 -9.11 4.36 -9.38
CA ILE A 388 -9.09 3.04 -8.71
C ILE A 388 -9.51 1.94 -9.66
N VAL A 389 -8.84 0.78 -9.59
CA VAL A 389 -9.21 -0.40 -10.38
C VAL A 389 -9.28 -1.67 -9.54
N ILE A 390 -10.38 -2.40 -9.62
CA ILE A 390 -10.50 -3.77 -9.12
C ILE A 390 -10.24 -4.70 -10.29
N ARG A 391 -9.12 -5.44 -10.27
CA ARG A 391 -8.63 -6.26 -11.41
C ARG A 391 -9.48 -7.50 -11.64
N GLY A 392 -9.60 -7.91 -12.90
CA GLY A 392 -10.41 -9.05 -13.35
C GLY A 392 -9.85 -10.43 -13.02
N THR A 393 -9.07 -10.56 -11.95
CA THR A 393 -8.58 -11.85 -11.45
C THR A 393 -9.74 -12.63 -10.83
N PRO A 394 -9.96 -13.90 -11.22
CA PRO A 394 -11.02 -14.72 -10.63
C PRO A 394 -10.89 -14.80 -9.11
N GLY A 395 -11.99 -14.45 -8.43
CA GLY A 395 -12.09 -14.44 -6.96
C GLY A 395 -11.73 -13.11 -6.31
N ASN A 396 -11.31 -12.09 -7.08
CA ASN A 396 -11.02 -10.76 -6.56
C ASN A 396 -12.32 -10.07 -6.06
N ASP A 397 -12.55 -10.12 -4.76
CA ASP A 397 -13.72 -9.54 -4.10
C ASP A 397 -13.26 -8.49 -3.08
N VAL A 398 -13.36 -7.21 -3.44
CA VAL A 398 -12.84 -6.10 -2.64
C VAL A 398 -13.98 -5.39 -1.93
N THR A 399 -13.93 -5.37 -0.60
CA THR A 399 -14.89 -4.65 0.24
C THR A 399 -14.34 -3.30 0.68
N PHE A 400 -15.03 -2.21 0.33
CA PHE A 400 -14.80 -0.88 0.92
C PHE A 400 -15.69 -0.76 2.17
N ALA A 401 -15.10 -0.98 3.35
CA ALA A 401 -15.76 -0.84 4.65
C ALA A 401 -15.59 0.57 5.25
N ALA A 402 -15.30 1.55 4.40
CA ALA A 402 -15.22 2.97 4.71
C ALA A 402 -15.64 3.79 3.48
N VAL A 403 -16.12 5.02 3.71
CA VAL A 403 -16.41 5.97 2.63
C VAL A 403 -15.11 6.53 2.07
N GLN A 404 -14.91 6.36 0.76
CA GLN A 404 -13.71 6.78 0.04
C GLN A 404 -13.80 8.24 -0.40
N HIS A 405 -12.67 8.96 -0.39
CA HIS A 405 -12.62 10.40 -0.61
C HIS A 405 -11.64 10.78 -1.72
N TYR A 406 -11.92 10.36 -2.96
CA TYR A 406 -11.14 10.72 -4.14
C TYR A 406 -12.01 11.25 -5.28
N ASP A 407 -11.46 12.19 -6.06
CA ASP A 407 -12.06 12.72 -7.29
C ASP A 407 -11.46 11.98 -8.49
N GLY A 408 -11.97 10.79 -8.79
CA GLY A 408 -11.46 9.89 -9.84
C GLY A 408 -12.40 8.71 -10.11
N SER A 409 -12.12 7.97 -11.18
CA SER A 409 -12.97 6.84 -11.59
C SER A 409 -12.73 5.60 -10.73
N THR A 410 -13.74 4.73 -10.66
CA THR A 410 -13.67 3.41 -10.02
C THR A 410 -14.03 2.36 -11.04
N THR A 411 -13.04 1.63 -11.54
CA THR A 411 -13.22 0.57 -12.54
C THR A 411 -13.30 -0.80 -11.86
N ILE A 412 -14.31 -1.58 -12.20
CA ILE A 412 -14.49 -2.98 -11.79
C ILE A 412 -14.38 -3.81 -13.07
N GLU A 413 -13.27 -4.49 -13.26
CA GLU A 413 -13.01 -5.33 -14.44
C GLU A 413 -13.88 -6.61 -14.42
N GLU A 414 -14.06 -7.25 -15.58
CA GLU A 414 -14.79 -8.53 -15.72
C GLU A 414 -14.23 -9.60 -14.77
N ASN A 415 -15.10 -10.40 -14.14
CA ASN A 415 -14.79 -11.39 -13.08
C ASN A 415 -14.44 -10.84 -11.68
N ALA A 416 -14.38 -9.51 -11.50
CA ALA A 416 -14.14 -8.89 -10.19
C ALA A 416 -15.43 -8.47 -9.47
N VAL A 417 -15.37 -8.38 -8.14
CA VAL A 417 -16.45 -7.85 -7.28
C VAL A 417 -15.95 -6.64 -6.49
N LEU A 418 -16.71 -5.55 -6.49
CA LEU A 418 -16.58 -4.45 -5.53
C LEU A 418 -17.80 -4.44 -4.60
N ARG A 419 -17.57 -4.44 -3.30
CA ARG A 419 -18.61 -4.27 -2.27
C ARG A 419 -18.47 -2.91 -1.61
N LEU A 420 -19.55 -2.15 -1.58
CA LEU A 420 -19.68 -0.94 -0.77
C LEU A 420 -20.40 -1.30 0.52
N GLY A 421 -19.69 -1.17 1.64
CA GLY A 421 -20.13 -1.66 2.95
C GLY A 421 -19.71 -3.11 3.21
N SER A 422 -19.54 -3.44 4.48
CA SER A 422 -19.19 -4.79 4.94
C SER A 422 -20.39 -5.72 5.14
N GLY A 423 -21.62 -5.18 5.16
CA GLY A 423 -22.82 -5.89 5.60
C GLY A 423 -23.02 -5.89 7.12
N GLU A 424 -22.07 -5.35 7.88
CA GLU A 424 -22.08 -5.29 9.35
C GLU A 424 -22.16 -3.83 9.85
N GLY A 425 -22.78 -3.65 11.02
CA GLY A 425 -23.01 -2.34 11.62
C GLY A 425 -21.71 -1.57 11.90
N GLY A 426 -21.66 -0.31 11.45
CA GLY A 426 -20.48 0.55 11.56
C GLY A 426 -19.39 0.33 10.49
N GLY A 427 -19.59 -0.63 9.57
CA GLY A 427 -18.70 -0.87 8.43
C GLY A 427 -19.31 -0.48 7.09
N ASP A 428 -20.09 0.61 7.05
CA ASP A 428 -20.70 1.15 5.83
C ASP A 428 -19.66 1.81 4.91
N GLY A 429 -19.81 1.60 3.60
CA GLY A 429 -18.92 2.11 2.56
C GLY A 429 -19.57 3.17 1.68
N GLY A 430 -18.78 3.71 0.74
CA GLY A 430 -19.26 4.68 -0.24
C GLY A 430 -18.13 5.29 -1.04
N LEU A 431 -18.49 6.10 -2.03
CA LEU A 431 -17.57 6.91 -2.82
C LEU A 431 -17.88 8.40 -2.63
N MET A 432 -16.95 9.27 -3.03
CA MET A 432 -17.14 10.73 -2.94
C MET A 432 -18.29 11.21 -3.84
N GLU A 433 -19.17 12.06 -3.31
CA GLU A 433 -20.17 12.75 -4.12
C GLU A 433 -19.61 14.05 -4.74
N GLY A 434 -19.99 14.33 -5.99
CA GLY A 434 -19.88 15.67 -6.59
C GLY A 434 -18.50 16.12 -7.10
N GLY A 435 -17.55 15.20 -7.32
CA GLY A 435 -16.30 15.49 -8.06
C GLY A 435 -16.50 15.50 -9.58
N ASP A 436 -15.59 16.15 -10.31
CA ASP A 436 -15.63 16.28 -11.78
C ASP A 436 -15.28 14.96 -12.50
N ARG A 437 -14.64 14.01 -11.80
CA ARG A 437 -14.12 12.75 -12.36
C ARG A 437 -14.70 11.49 -11.71
N VAL A 438 -15.60 11.65 -10.74
CA VAL A 438 -16.15 10.50 -10.01
C VAL A 438 -17.19 9.78 -10.86
N GLU A 439 -16.85 8.58 -11.29
CA GLU A 439 -17.73 7.64 -11.99
C GLU A 439 -17.42 6.20 -11.56
N ILE A 440 -18.36 5.29 -11.82
CA ILE A 440 -18.12 3.85 -11.73
C ILE A 440 -18.20 3.26 -13.14
N VAL A 441 -17.13 2.57 -13.55
CA VAL A 441 -17.09 1.74 -14.76
C VAL A 441 -17.17 0.29 -14.31
N ASN A 442 -18.34 -0.32 -14.43
CA ASN A 442 -18.62 -1.65 -13.88
C ASN A 442 -18.82 -2.67 -15.00
N ASP A 443 -17.81 -3.48 -15.26
CA ASP A 443 -17.87 -4.64 -16.15
C ASP A 443 -17.82 -5.99 -15.39
N GLY A 444 -17.56 -5.95 -14.07
CA GLY A 444 -17.68 -7.09 -13.14
C GLY A 444 -18.99 -7.09 -12.35
N ALA A 445 -18.90 -6.99 -11.02
CA ALA A 445 -20.05 -6.87 -10.13
C ALA A 445 -19.87 -5.75 -9.09
N LEU A 446 -20.89 -4.90 -8.94
CA LEU A 446 -21.02 -3.92 -7.87
C LEU A 446 -22.10 -4.35 -6.89
N VAL A 447 -21.75 -4.56 -5.63
CA VAL A 447 -22.68 -4.88 -4.54
C VAL A 447 -22.71 -3.72 -3.56
N VAL A 448 -23.90 -3.24 -3.19
CA VAL A 448 -24.07 -2.26 -2.12
C VAL A 448 -24.81 -2.91 -0.95
N GLN A 449 -24.12 -2.99 0.18
CA GLN A 449 -24.54 -3.74 1.37
C GLN A 449 -24.40 -2.88 2.66
N ASN A 450 -24.59 -1.57 2.54
CA ASN A 450 -24.69 -0.66 3.68
C ASN A 450 -25.90 -1.00 4.57
N THR A 451 -25.71 -0.83 5.87
CA THR A 451 -26.65 -1.23 6.93
C THR A 451 -27.37 -0.05 7.57
N GLU A 452 -26.72 1.10 7.71
CA GLU A 452 -27.26 2.27 8.43
C GLU A 452 -27.33 3.53 7.55
N THR A 453 -26.42 3.67 6.59
CA THR A 453 -26.15 4.92 5.86
C THR A 453 -26.65 4.85 4.42
N ASP A 454 -27.70 5.62 4.12
CA ASP A 454 -28.17 5.88 2.76
C ASP A 454 -27.01 6.40 1.88
N LEU A 455 -26.86 5.86 0.67
CA LEU A 455 -25.79 6.16 -0.27
C LEU A 455 -26.34 6.75 -1.59
N THR A 456 -25.69 7.76 -2.16
CA THR A 456 -25.85 8.09 -3.58
C THR A 456 -24.69 7.50 -4.37
N LEU A 457 -24.96 6.70 -5.40
CA LEU A 457 -23.92 6.24 -6.31
C LEU A 457 -23.57 7.34 -7.32
N PRO A 458 -22.27 7.55 -7.61
CA PRO A 458 -21.83 8.29 -8.80
C PRO A 458 -22.42 7.72 -10.09
N PRO A 459 -22.29 8.40 -11.23
CA PRO A 459 -22.71 7.86 -12.53
C PRO A 459 -22.08 6.48 -12.78
N VAL A 460 -22.92 5.48 -13.03
CA VAL A 460 -22.53 4.10 -13.32
C VAL A 460 -22.60 3.82 -14.82
N SER A 461 -21.60 3.12 -15.34
CA SER A 461 -21.51 2.65 -16.72
C SER A 461 -21.02 1.20 -16.76
N GLY A 462 -20.99 0.58 -17.95
CA GLY A 462 -20.48 -0.79 -18.16
C GLY A 462 -21.56 -1.87 -18.18
N THR A 463 -21.16 -3.11 -18.49
CA THR A 463 -22.04 -4.27 -18.68
C THR A 463 -22.19 -5.17 -17.45
N GLY A 464 -21.40 -4.92 -16.40
CA GLY A 464 -21.38 -5.67 -15.16
C GLY A 464 -22.67 -5.55 -14.34
N SER A 465 -22.84 -6.43 -13.35
CA SER A 465 -24.05 -6.49 -12.52
C SER A 465 -24.06 -5.44 -11.41
N LEU A 466 -25.26 -4.99 -11.01
CA LEU A 466 -25.47 -4.13 -9.85
C LEU A 466 -26.42 -4.85 -8.86
N THR A 467 -26.03 -4.97 -7.59
CA THR A 467 -26.87 -5.56 -6.55
C THR A 467 -27.02 -4.62 -5.35
N GLN A 468 -28.26 -4.27 -5.03
CA GLN A 468 -28.65 -3.72 -3.73
C GLN A 468 -28.93 -4.89 -2.78
N ALA A 469 -28.08 -5.07 -1.77
CA ALA A 469 -28.12 -6.20 -0.83
C ALA A 469 -28.23 -5.79 0.65
N GLY A 470 -28.08 -4.51 0.99
CA GLY A 470 -28.23 -4.00 2.35
C GLY A 470 -29.58 -3.33 2.60
N PRO A 471 -29.99 -3.14 3.87
CA PRO A 471 -31.25 -2.48 4.21
C PRO A 471 -31.24 -0.96 4.01
N ALA A 472 -30.07 -0.29 3.98
CA ALA A 472 -29.97 1.15 3.75
C ALA A 472 -30.30 1.50 2.28
N ARG A 473 -30.86 2.70 2.00
CA ARG A 473 -31.23 3.06 0.62
C ARG A 473 -29.98 3.40 -0.21
N THR A 474 -29.90 2.85 -1.41
CA THR A 474 -29.00 3.34 -2.46
C THR A 474 -29.77 4.16 -3.48
N THR A 475 -29.23 5.30 -3.89
CA THR A 475 -29.78 6.15 -4.94
C THR A 475 -28.87 6.14 -6.16
N LEU A 476 -29.38 5.67 -7.31
CA LEU A 476 -28.71 5.83 -8.60
C LEU A 476 -28.97 7.24 -9.14
N THR A 477 -27.91 7.96 -9.50
CA THR A 477 -28.03 9.23 -10.23
C THR A 477 -28.63 9.02 -11.62
N GLY A 478 -29.30 10.04 -12.16
CA GLY A 478 -29.84 9.97 -13.52
C GLY A 478 -28.75 10.05 -14.60
N GLY A 479 -29.02 9.49 -15.78
CA GLY A 479 -28.08 9.54 -16.92
C GLY A 479 -26.92 8.55 -16.89
N THR A 480 -27.02 7.48 -16.10
CA THR A 480 -26.12 6.31 -16.16
C THR A 480 -26.12 5.64 -17.54
N ALA A 481 -25.03 4.94 -17.85
CA ALA A 481 -24.88 4.11 -19.04
C ALA A 481 -24.70 2.63 -18.68
N HIS A 482 -25.24 2.22 -17.53
CA HIS A 482 -25.25 0.84 -17.05
C HIS A 482 -26.14 -0.02 -17.96
N ALA A 483 -25.58 -1.14 -18.44
CA ALA A 483 -26.23 -2.06 -19.37
C ALA A 483 -26.44 -3.47 -18.77
N GLY A 484 -25.91 -3.75 -17.59
CA GLY A 484 -26.05 -5.03 -16.90
C GLY A 484 -27.40 -5.23 -16.21
N THR A 485 -27.51 -6.35 -15.50
CA THR A 485 -28.68 -6.67 -14.67
C THR A 485 -28.60 -5.94 -13.33
N THR A 486 -29.73 -5.37 -12.90
CA THR A 486 -29.89 -4.78 -11.57
C THR A 486 -30.70 -5.72 -10.67
N THR A 487 -30.16 -6.08 -9.50
CA THR A 487 -30.83 -6.91 -8.49
C THR A 487 -31.07 -6.09 -7.22
N VAL A 488 -32.24 -6.28 -6.59
CA VAL A 488 -32.54 -5.78 -5.24
C VAL A 488 -32.96 -6.98 -4.39
N SER A 489 -32.10 -7.41 -3.47
CA SER A 489 -32.36 -8.52 -2.55
C SER A 489 -32.77 -8.07 -1.15
N ASP A 490 -32.48 -6.82 -0.77
CA ASP A 490 -32.95 -6.18 0.47
C ASP A 490 -33.02 -4.65 0.28
N GLY A 491 -33.65 -3.94 1.21
CA GLY A 491 -33.63 -2.48 1.30
C GLY A 491 -34.27 -1.76 0.10
N THR A 492 -33.77 -0.56 -0.20
CA THR A 492 -34.34 0.30 -1.27
C THR A 492 -33.30 0.72 -2.31
N LEU A 493 -33.57 0.42 -3.58
CA LEU A 493 -32.88 1.05 -4.71
C LEU A 493 -33.74 2.16 -5.30
N ALA A 494 -33.33 3.41 -5.13
CA ALA A 494 -33.98 4.59 -5.69
C ALA A 494 -33.37 4.97 -7.05
N ALA A 495 -34.20 5.04 -8.10
CA ALA A 495 -33.77 5.39 -9.44
C ALA A 495 -33.97 6.88 -9.74
N GLY A 496 -32.88 7.60 -10.03
CA GLY A 496 -32.92 8.91 -10.66
C GLY A 496 -33.33 8.84 -12.14
N SER A 497 -33.47 10.02 -12.77
CA SER A 497 -34.07 10.11 -14.10
C SER A 497 -33.30 9.33 -15.18
N GLY A 498 -33.97 8.32 -15.76
CA GLY A 498 -33.42 7.44 -16.78
C GLY A 498 -32.39 6.40 -16.30
N ALA A 499 -32.13 6.27 -15.00
CA ALA A 499 -31.00 5.53 -14.44
C ALA A 499 -30.97 4.00 -14.72
N LEU A 500 -32.10 3.42 -15.14
CA LEU A 500 -32.25 1.98 -15.41
C LEU A 500 -32.71 1.68 -16.85
N LYS A 501 -32.79 2.71 -17.70
CA LYS A 501 -33.39 2.61 -19.05
C LYS A 501 -32.57 1.77 -20.04
N SER A 502 -31.27 1.67 -19.81
CA SER A 502 -30.31 0.97 -20.68
C SER A 502 -29.91 -0.43 -20.19
N GLY A 503 -30.38 -0.85 -19.01
CA GLY A 503 -29.96 -2.11 -18.37
C GLY A 503 -30.50 -3.38 -19.06
N ALA A 504 -30.17 -4.54 -18.51
CA ALA A 504 -30.73 -5.82 -18.94
C ALA A 504 -32.11 -6.10 -18.32
N GLY A 505 -32.43 -5.47 -17.19
CA GLY A 505 -33.67 -5.65 -16.44
C GLY A 505 -33.47 -5.44 -14.93
N VAL A 506 -34.57 -5.44 -14.17
CA VAL A 506 -34.55 -5.36 -12.70
C VAL A 506 -35.14 -6.63 -12.08
N LEU A 507 -34.44 -7.19 -11.09
CA LEU A 507 -34.86 -8.38 -10.34
C LEU A 507 -35.05 -8.02 -8.86
N LEU A 508 -36.29 -8.06 -8.36
CA LEU A 508 -36.58 -7.91 -6.93
C LEU A 508 -36.68 -9.29 -6.29
N THR A 509 -35.61 -9.72 -5.61
CA THR A 509 -35.40 -11.12 -5.19
C THR A 509 -35.65 -11.38 -3.72
N GLY A 510 -35.79 -10.34 -2.89
CA GLY A 510 -36.22 -10.43 -1.49
C GLY A 510 -37.60 -9.81 -1.26
N ALA A 511 -38.34 -10.30 -0.26
CA ALA A 511 -39.68 -9.78 0.04
C ALA A 511 -39.66 -8.32 0.55
N ASP A 512 -38.57 -7.91 1.19
CA ASP A 512 -38.36 -6.53 1.67
C ASP A 512 -37.72 -5.61 0.61
N ALA A 513 -37.45 -6.11 -0.60
CA ALA A 513 -36.86 -5.35 -1.69
C ALA A 513 -37.80 -4.25 -2.23
N VAL A 514 -37.29 -3.02 -2.31
CA VAL A 514 -38.03 -1.85 -2.81
C VAL A 514 -37.31 -1.20 -3.99
N LEU A 515 -37.99 -1.08 -5.12
CA LEU A 515 -37.58 -0.24 -6.25
C LEU A 515 -38.32 1.11 -6.18
N ASP A 516 -37.61 2.19 -5.86
CA ASP A 516 -38.19 3.52 -5.70
C ASP A 516 -37.97 4.36 -6.97
N LEU A 517 -39.00 4.42 -7.82
CA LEU A 517 -38.99 5.13 -9.10
C LEU A 517 -39.59 6.54 -9.01
N ARG A 518 -39.92 7.03 -7.81
CA ARG A 518 -40.56 8.35 -7.59
C ARG A 518 -39.72 9.53 -8.08
N ARG A 519 -38.42 9.31 -8.32
CA ARG A 519 -37.46 10.29 -8.85
C ARG A 519 -37.03 10.02 -10.30
N ALA A 520 -37.65 9.06 -10.98
CA ALA A 520 -37.36 8.73 -12.38
C ALA A 520 -37.81 9.83 -13.38
N GLY A 521 -38.78 10.67 -12.97
CA GLY A 521 -39.17 11.87 -13.70
C GLY A 521 -40.10 11.59 -14.89
N GLY A 522 -41.40 11.51 -14.64
CA GLY A 522 -42.40 11.22 -15.67
C GLY A 522 -42.42 9.73 -16.00
N ASP A 523 -41.87 9.36 -17.15
CA ASP A 523 -41.93 7.97 -17.64
C ASP A 523 -40.69 7.17 -17.20
N ALA A 524 -40.85 6.34 -16.17
CA ALA A 524 -39.88 5.31 -15.82
C ALA A 524 -39.94 4.18 -16.87
N VAL A 525 -38.79 3.80 -17.43
CA VAL A 525 -38.70 2.77 -18.47
C VAL A 525 -37.71 1.71 -18.02
N LEU A 526 -38.15 0.46 -17.93
CA LEU A 526 -37.35 -0.72 -17.63
C LEU A 526 -37.43 -1.70 -18.81
N PRO A 527 -36.34 -2.37 -19.20
CA PRO A 527 -36.41 -3.40 -20.24
C PRO A 527 -37.14 -4.69 -19.81
N ALA A 528 -37.03 -5.08 -18.54
CA ALA A 528 -37.73 -6.19 -17.90
C ALA A 528 -37.84 -5.95 -16.37
N LEU A 529 -38.82 -6.57 -15.71
CA LEU A 529 -39.04 -6.48 -14.27
C LEU A 529 -39.60 -7.80 -13.70
N SER A 530 -38.81 -8.50 -12.88
CA SER A 530 -39.29 -9.65 -12.09
C SER A 530 -39.31 -9.30 -10.60
N ALA A 531 -40.27 -9.85 -9.86
CA ALA A 531 -40.41 -9.63 -8.42
C ALA A 531 -40.96 -10.87 -7.69
N VAL A 532 -40.35 -11.22 -6.56
CA VAL A 532 -40.90 -12.19 -5.60
C VAL A 532 -42.12 -11.62 -4.84
N GLU A 533 -42.91 -12.49 -4.20
CA GLU A 533 -44.01 -12.07 -3.31
C GLU A 533 -43.51 -11.10 -2.22
N GLY A 534 -44.28 -10.04 -1.97
CA GLY A 534 -43.98 -9.00 -0.99
C GLY A 534 -43.14 -7.83 -1.51
N ALA A 535 -42.29 -8.06 -2.52
CA ALA A 535 -41.42 -7.03 -3.09
C ALA A 535 -42.22 -5.86 -3.69
N ARG A 536 -41.63 -4.65 -3.67
CA ARG A 536 -42.37 -3.40 -3.86
C ARG A 536 -41.78 -2.51 -4.95
N VAL A 537 -42.65 -1.87 -5.74
CA VAL A 537 -42.28 -0.74 -6.62
C VAL A 537 -43.02 0.50 -6.17
N LEU A 538 -42.30 1.60 -5.94
CA LEU A 538 -42.87 2.90 -5.59
C LEU A 538 -42.86 3.83 -6.82
N LEU A 539 -44.02 4.38 -7.16
CA LEU A 539 -44.23 5.33 -8.26
C LEU A 539 -44.68 6.67 -7.69
N GLY A 540 -44.15 7.77 -8.21
CA GLY A 540 -44.53 9.10 -7.75
C GLY A 540 -45.80 9.58 -8.43
N ASP A 541 -46.50 10.57 -7.87
CA ASP A 541 -47.64 11.20 -8.53
C ASP A 541 -47.28 11.63 -9.98
N GLY A 542 -48.12 11.22 -10.94
CA GLY A 542 -47.90 11.44 -12.37
C GLY A 542 -46.74 10.65 -13.01
N THR A 543 -46.13 9.68 -12.30
CA THR A 543 -45.11 8.78 -12.86
C THR A 543 -45.78 7.66 -13.67
N SER A 544 -45.29 7.35 -14.87
CA SER A 544 -45.67 6.11 -15.57
C SER A 544 -44.53 5.09 -15.47
N LEU A 545 -44.87 3.80 -15.50
CA LEU A 545 -43.93 2.69 -15.56
C LEU A 545 -44.17 1.92 -16.86
N SER A 546 -43.16 1.89 -17.72
CA SER A 546 -43.13 1.02 -18.90
C SER A 546 -42.12 -0.10 -18.72
N VAL A 547 -42.55 -1.33 -18.96
CA VAL A 547 -41.71 -2.54 -18.90
C VAL A 547 -41.87 -3.31 -20.21
N GLY A 548 -40.77 -3.68 -20.87
CA GLY A 548 -40.80 -4.47 -22.11
C GLY A 548 -41.46 -3.80 -23.34
N GLY A 549 -41.99 -2.58 -23.18
CA GLY A 549 -42.82 -1.87 -24.18
C GLY A 549 -44.30 -1.77 -23.80
N ASP A 550 -44.75 -2.51 -22.79
CA ASP A 550 -46.05 -2.30 -22.15
C ASP A 550 -45.96 -1.11 -21.18
N THR A 551 -47.08 -0.43 -20.87
CA THR A 551 -47.10 0.78 -20.04
C THR A 551 -48.26 0.76 -19.05
N ALA A 552 -47.96 0.94 -17.77
CA ALA A 552 -48.89 1.20 -16.68
C ALA A 552 -48.66 2.62 -16.15
N ALA A 553 -49.69 3.47 -16.13
CA ALA A 553 -49.60 4.85 -15.65
C ALA A 553 -50.27 5.01 -14.28
N THR A 554 -49.64 5.71 -13.33
CA THR A 554 -50.23 5.95 -11.98
C THR A 554 -51.63 6.58 -12.03
N ALA A 555 -51.89 7.46 -12.98
CA ALA A 555 -53.20 8.09 -13.15
C ALA A 555 -54.32 7.13 -13.65
N ASP A 556 -53.95 5.93 -14.11
CA ASP A 556 -54.87 4.88 -14.58
C ASP A 556 -54.98 3.70 -13.59
N LEU A 557 -54.34 3.77 -12.41
CA LEU A 557 -54.34 2.71 -11.38
C LEU A 557 -55.17 3.12 -10.16
N ASP A 558 -56.28 2.44 -9.91
CA ASP A 558 -57.10 2.65 -8.70
C ASP A 558 -56.50 1.88 -7.50
N SER A 559 -56.59 2.46 -6.29
CA SER A 559 -56.26 1.70 -5.06
C SER A 559 -57.24 0.54 -4.87
N ASP A 560 -56.73 -0.64 -4.48
CA ASP A 560 -57.44 -1.94 -4.45
C ASP A 560 -57.53 -2.65 -5.83
N GLU A 561 -56.88 -2.14 -6.88
CA GLU A 561 -56.72 -2.85 -8.16
C GLU A 561 -55.55 -3.87 -8.12
N THR A 562 -55.58 -4.87 -9.01
CA THR A 562 -54.43 -5.75 -9.29
C THR A 562 -53.97 -5.51 -10.73
N VAL A 563 -52.70 -5.15 -10.92
CA VAL A 563 -52.09 -4.94 -12.24
C VAL A 563 -51.09 -6.05 -12.54
N GLU A 564 -51.04 -6.53 -13.79
CA GLU A 564 -50.02 -7.48 -14.26
C GLU A 564 -48.94 -6.73 -15.05
N ILE A 565 -47.68 -6.88 -14.66
CA ILE A 565 -46.51 -6.25 -15.31
C ILE A 565 -45.46 -7.34 -15.51
N ASP A 566 -45.04 -7.56 -16.77
CA ASP A 566 -44.04 -8.56 -17.17
C ASP A 566 -44.36 -9.99 -16.63
N GLY A 567 -45.65 -10.33 -16.55
CA GLY A 567 -46.16 -11.61 -16.05
C GLY A 567 -46.26 -11.72 -14.52
N VAL A 568 -45.93 -10.66 -13.76
CA VAL A 568 -46.06 -10.61 -12.30
C VAL A 568 -47.27 -9.77 -11.91
N ALA A 569 -48.09 -10.29 -10.98
CA ALA A 569 -49.25 -9.58 -10.45
C ALA A 569 -48.89 -8.71 -9.24
N TYR A 570 -49.36 -7.47 -9.21
CA TYR A 570 -49.13 -6.51 -8.14
C TYR A 570 -50.46 -5.95 -7.61
N GLU A 571 -50.63 -5.93 -6.29
CA GLU A 571 -51.68 -5.17 -5.62
C GLU A 571 -51.30 -3.67 -5.59
N VAL A 572 -52.24 -2.82 -6.02
CA VAL A 572 -52.10 -1.36 -6.03
C VAL A 572 -52.55 -0.80 -4.70
N SER A 573 -51.64 -0.16 -3.98
CA SER A 573 -51.88 0.49 -2.70
C SER A 573 -51.44 1.96 -2.70
N ALA A 574 -52.12 2.80 -1.93
CA ALA A 574 -51.69 4.17 -1.71
C ALA A 574 -50.46 4.20 -0.79
N ALA A 575 -49.42 4.93 -1.20
CA ALA A 575 -48.26 5.24 -0.36
C ALA A 575 -48.41 6.64 0.26
N GLU A 576 -47.36 7.11 0.94
CA GLU A 576 -47.35 8.45 1.55
C GLU A 576 -47.40 9.56 0.48
N ASP A 577 -47.85 10.76 0.88
CA ASP A 577 -47.90 11.99 0.07
C ASP A 577 -48.63 11.93 -1.30
N GLY A 578 -49.33 10.84 -1.61
CA GLY A 578 -50.05 10.64 -2.87
C GLY A 578 -49.33 9.74 -3.87
N ASP A 579 -48.20 9.17 -3.49
CA ASP A 579 -47.47 8.16 -4.26
C ASP A 579 -48.26 6.84 -4.37
N THR A 580 -47.91 6.00 -5.35
CA THR A 580 -48.46 4.65 -5.52
C THR A 580 -47.42 3.60 -5.13
N ALA A 581 -47.84 2.55 -4.41
CA ALA A 581 -47.03 1.36 -4.15
C ALA A 581 -47.67 0.13 -4.80
N LEU A 582 -46.90 -0.51 -5.69
CA LEU A 582 -47.20 -1.82 -6.26
C LEU A 582 -46.55 -2.89 -5.37
N VAL A 583 -47.33 -3.84 -4.85
CA VAL A 583 -46.83 -4.94 -4.00
C VAL A 583 -47.03 -6.25 -4.73
N SER A 584 -45.94 -6.98 -5.03
CA SER A 584 -46.00 -8.25 -5.76
C SER A 584 -46.74 -9.32 -4.96
N THR A 585 -47.66 -10.04 -5.61
CA THR A 585 -48.48 -11.12 -5.04
C THR A 585 -48.23 -12.49 -5.65
N GLY A 586 -47.27 -12.60 -6.58
CA GLY A 586 -47.01 -13.82 -7.36
C GLY A 586 -45.69 -14.51 -7.02
N GLU A 587 -45.67 -15.84 -7.21
CA GLU A 587 -44.46 -16.69 -7.21
C GLU A 587 -43.60 -16.47 -8.49
N GLY A 588 -43.41 -15.21 -8.91
CA GLY A 588 -42.85 -14.80 -10.21
C GLY A 588 -41.36 -15.06 -10.43
N ALA A 589 -40.70 -15.79 -9.52
CA ALA A 589 -39.32 -16.20 -9.63
C ALA A 589 -39.18 -17.69 -9.29
N GLU A 590 -39.13 -18.54 -10.33
CA GLU A 590 -38.29 -19.74 -10.20
C GLU A 590 -36.85 -19.29 -9.89
N ALA A 591 -36.16 -20.02 -9.02
CA ALA A 591 -34.97 -19.55 -8.33
C ALA A 591 -33.76 -19.27 -9.25
N ALA A 592 -33.73 -18.09 -9.87
CA ALA A 592 -32.51 -17.44 -10.35
C ALA A 592 -31.67 -16.85 -9.21
N GLY A 593 -32.23 -16.80 -7.99
CA GLY A 593 -31.54 -16.35 -6.77
C GLY A 593 -30.34 -17.22 -6.39
N THR A 594 -30.36 -18.53 -6.68
CA THR A 594 -29.14 -19.33 -6.56
C THR A 594 -28.16 -18.95 -7.65
N ALA A 595 -28.59 -18.72 -8.90
CA ALA A 595 -27.67 -18.40 -10.00
C ALA A 595 -26.87 -17.09 -9.79
N ALA A 596 -27.46 -16.02 -9.28
CA ALA A 596 -26.70 -14.77 -9.04
C ALA A 596 -25.71 -14.89 -7.86
N GLN A 597 -26.05 -15.71 -6.87
CA GLN A 597 -25.17 -16.03 -5.74
C GLN A 597 -24.09 -17.06 -6.15
N ASP A 598 -24.45 -18.05 -6.97
CA ASP A 598 -23.59 -19.06 -7.61
C ASP A 598 -22.65 -18.43 -8.64
N GLU A 599 -22.98 -17.32 -9.32
CA GLU A 599 -22.05 -16.65 -10.25
C GLU A 599 -21.00 -15.84 -9.47
N ALA A 600 -21.37 -15.26 -8.31
CA ALA A 600 -20.40 -14.72 -7.36
C ALA A 600 -19.56 -15.84 -6.69
N GLU A 601 -20.16 -16.96 -6.28
CA GLU A 601 -19.47 -18.13 -5.71
C GLU A 601 -18.71 -18.97 -6.76
N LYS A 602 -19.00 -18.85 -8.06
CA LYS A 602 -18.19 -19.44 -9.15
C LYS A 602 -17.01 -18.56 -9.55
N ALA A 603 -17.17 -17.23 -9.48
CA ALA A 603 -16.05 -16.31 -9.61
C ALA A 603 -15.03 -16.58 -8.48
N VAL A 604 -15.50 -16.80 -7.25
CA VAL A 604 -14.71 -17.27 -6.10
C VAL A 604 -14.51 -18.78 -6.16
N GLY A 605 -13.61 -19.24 -7.03
CA GLY A 605 -13.39 -20.67 -7.34
C GLY A 605 -13.15 -21.59 -6.13
N THR A 606 -14.22 -22.19 -5.60
CA THR A 606 -14.21 -23.12 -4.46
C THR A 606 -14.22 -24.58 -4.92
N ASP A 607 -13.13 -25.02 -5.57
CA ASP A 607 -12.99 -26.42 -6.02
C ASP A 607 -12.75 -27.37 -4.83
N THR A 608 -13.84 -27.83 -4.21
CA THR A 608 -13.83 -28.88 -3.19
C THR A 608 -13.69 -30.27 -3.83
N ALA A 609 -12.56 -30.46 -4.52
CA ALA A 609 -12.15 -31.74 -5.08
C ALA A 609 -11.85 -32.75 -3.97
N ALA A 610 -12.81 -33.64 -3.69
CA ALA A 610 -12.60 -34.77 -2.81
C ALA A 610 -11.69 -35.83 -3.48
N ASP A 611 -10.40 -35.83 -3.14
CA ASP A 611 -9.55 -37.02 -3.24
C ASP A 611 -8.91 -37.32 -1.87
N GLY A 612 -8.83 -38.60 -1.54
CA GLY A 612 -8.40 -39.06 -0.22
C GLY A 612 -7.03 -39.70 -0.26
N THR A 613 -6.10 -39.25 0.61
CA THR A 613 -5.21 -40.16 1.34
C THR A 613 -4.48 -39.49 2.51
N ASP A 614 -4.44 -40.23 3.62
CA ASP A 614 -3.87 -39.88 4.93
C ASP A 614 -2.53 -39.11 4.96
N ARG A 615 -2.47 -38.02 5.75
CA ARG A 615 -1.67 -37.96 7.01
C ARG A 615 -1.82 -36.68 7.86
N ALA A 616 -2.43 -36.88 9.04
CA ALA A 616 -2.04 -36.42 10.39
C ALA A 616 -1.67 -34.94 10.70
N ASP A 617 -2.55 -34.37 11.54
CA ASP A 617 -2.28 -33.55 12.74
C ASP A 617 -1.86 -32.07 12.63
N GLY A 618 -2.75 -31.18 13.11
CA GLY A 618 -2.44 -29.75 13.34
C GLY A 618 -3.65 -28.81 13.58
N ASP A 619 -4.57 -29.14 14.50
CA ASP A 619 -5.76 -28.30 14.78
C ASP A 619 -5.45 -26.84 15.18
N LEU A 620 -6.03 -25.88 14.46
CA LEU A 620 -6.41 -24.56 14.98
C LEU A 620 -7.88 -24.30 14.64
N ALA A 621 -8.72 -24.22 15.66
CA ALA A 621 -10.18 -24.17 15.48
C ALA A 621 -10.68 -22.76 15.21
N SER A 622 -11.22 -22.53 14.00
CA SER A 622 -12.14 -21.42 13.73
C SER A 622 -13.57 -21.82 14.13
N THR A 623 -14.18 -21.09 15.06
CA THR A 623 -15.60 -21.29 15.42
C THR A 623 -16.46 -20.16 14.87
N GLY A 624 -16.78 -20.24 13.58
CA GLY A 624 -17.87 -19.45 13.00
C GLY A 624 -19.23 -20.02 13.43
N PHE A 625 -20.13 -19.16 13.91
CA PHE A 625 -21.51 -19.53 14.20
C PHE A 625 -22.41 -19.17 13.02
N GLY A 626 -22.84 -20.17 12.25
CA GLY A 626 -23.91 -20.02 11.26
C GLY A 626 -25.30 -19.99 11.93
N PRO A 627 -26.25 -19.16 11.46
CA PRO A 627 -27.60 -19.09 12.02
C PRO A 627 -28.51 -20.20 11.47
N GLY A 628 -29.27 -20.88 12.34
CA GLY A 628 -30.15 -21.96 11.90
C GLY A 628 -31.05 -22.58 12.98
N LEU A 629 -32.24 -21.99 13.17
CA LEU A 629 -33.45 -22.51 13.83
C LEU A 629 -33.33 -23.44 15.07
N LEU A 630 -33.97 -23.03 16.17
CA LEU A 630 -35.17 -23.71 16.69
C LEU A 630 -35.93 -22.87 17.73
N TRP A 631 -37.27 -22.93 17.68
CA TRP A 631 -38.18 -22.13 18.51
C TRP A 631 -38.48 -22.77 19.89
N THR A 632 -39.05 -21.93 20.77
CA THR A 632 -39.77 -22.23 22.03
C THR A 632 -38.95 -22.46 23.32
N LEU A 633 -39.04 -21.51 24.25
CA LEU A 633 -39.91 -21.67 25.44
C LEU A 633 -40.15 -20.34 26.19
N VAL A 634 -41.18 -20.34 27.02
CA VAL A 634 -41.82 -19.16 27.65
C VAL A 634 -41.62 -19.18 29.17
N LEU A 635 -41.70 -17.99 29.80
CA LEU A 635 -41.78 -17.69 31.25
C LEU A 635 -40.50 -17.78 32.13
N GLY A 636 -40.09 -16.60 32.64
CA GLY A 636 -40.34 -16.29 34.06
C GLY A 636 -39.16 -15.95 34.99
N ALA A 637 -39.44 -15.04 35.94
CA ALA A 637 -38.60 -14.51 37.05
C ALA A 637 -37.55 -13.45 36.62
N ALA A 638 -37.60 -12.16 36.99
CA ALA A 638 -38.13 -11.43 38.15
C ALA A 638 -37.25 -11.45 39.43
N ALA A 639 -36.59 -10.31 39.66
CA ALA A 639 -36.19 -9.69 40.94
C ALA A 639 -35.05 -10.28 41.80
N LEU A 640 -34.03 -9.43 42.03
CA LEU A 640 -33.38 -9.02 43.31
C LEU A 640 -32.33 -7.93 42.91
N ALA A 641 -32.36 -6.64 43.29
CA ALA A 641 -32.36 -6.00 44.62
C ALA A 641 -31.07 -6.29 45.44
N LEU A 642 -30.38 -5.36 46.13
CA LEU A 642 -30.42 -3.88 46.22
C LEU A 642 -29.22 -3.40 47.09
N GLY A 643 -28.62 -2.23 46.84
CA GLY A 643 -27.73 -1.49 47.78
C GLY A 643 -26.20 -1.72 47.61
N ALA A 644 -25.31 -0.83 48.07
CA ALA A 644 -25.55 0.36 48.92
C ALA A 644 -24.51 1.50 48.78
N VAL A 645 -25.02 2.74 48.78
CA VAL A 645 -24.58 3.94 49.53
C VAL A 645 -23.09 4.38 49.55
N ALA A 646 -22.83 5.43 48.76
CA ALA A 646 -22.04 6.66 49.00
C ALA A 646 -21.13 6.85 50.24
N PHE A 647 -19.96 7.48 49.99
CA PHE A 647 -19.40 8.50 50.89
C PHE A 647 -18.87 9.72 50.11
N VAL A 648 -18.72 10.87 50.78
CA VAL A 648 -18.80 12.19 50.13
C VAL A 648 -17.79 13.22 50.69
N VAL A 649 -17.17 14.00 49.77
CA VAL A 649 -16.70 15.40 49.89
C VAL A 649 -15.29 15.80 50.40
N ALA A 650 -14.79 16.84 49.71
CA ALA A 650 -13.74 17.83 50.05
C ALA A 650 -12.27 17.42 49.81
N ARG A 651 -11.39 18.29 49.27
CA ARG A 651 -11.45 19.77 49.17
C ARG A 651 -10.41 20.33 48.18
N ARG A 652 -10.76 21.32 47.35
CA ARG A 652 -10.19 22.70 47.39
C ARG A 652 -10.78 23.61 46.30
N ARG A 653 -11.11 24.85 46.71
CA ARG A 653 -11.41 26.00 45.84
C ARG A 653 -10.13 26.80 45.62
N GLY A 654 -10.05 27.61 44.56
CA GLY A 654 -9.47 28.95 44.70
C GLY A 654 -8.82 29.61 43.48
N HIS A 655 -9.63 30.34 42.71
CA HIS A 655 -9.25 31.52 41.89
C HIS A 655 -8.31 31.27 40.68
N GLY A 656 -8.49 31.86 39.50
CA GLY A 656 -9.53 32.77 39.01
C GLY A 656 -8.96 34.07 38.44
N ARG A 657 -9.02 34.24 37.11
CA ARG A 657 -9.10 35.56 36.47
C ARG A 657 -9.54 35.45 35.01
N ALA A 658 -10.54 36.24 34.65
CA ALA A 658 -10.94 36.46 33.26
C ALA A 658 -10.37 37.81 32.78
N THR A 659 -10.04 37.89 31.50
CA THR A 659 -9.96 39.15 30.76
C THR A 659 -10.51 38.93 29.36
N ALA A 660 -11.69 39.49 29.10
CA ALA A 660 -12.19 39.65 27.74
C ALA A 660 -11.56 40.89 27.09
N PHE A 661 -11.32 40.83 25.78
CA PHE A 661 -11.22 42.04 24.95
C PHE A 661 -11.87 41.80 23.60
N SER A 662 -12.56 42.82 23.08
CA SER A 662 -13.41 42.78 21.88
C SER A 662 -12.95 43.88 20.89
N PRO A 663 -13.49 43.99 19.65
CA PRO A 663 -12.65 44.25 18.49
C PRO A 663 -12.75 45.67 17.91
N ARG A 664 -11.76 46.02 17.08
CA ARG A 664 -11.64 47.14 16.09
C ARG A 664 -10.35 46.88 15.29
N GLY A 665 -10.18 47.18 14.00
CA GLY A 665 -11.09 47.69 12.98
C GLY A 665 -10.31 48.20 11.75
N THR A 666 -10.72 47.77 10.54
CA THR A 666 -10.56 48.41 9.20
C THR A 666 -9.24 49.12 8.77
N HIS A 667 -8.55 48.54 7.78
CA HIS A 667 -7.89 49.13 6.57
C HIS A 667 -6.87 48.08 6.03
N GLY A 668 -6.57 47.92 4.74
CA GLY A 668 -7.10 48.51 3.52
C GLY A 668 -6.13 48.35 2.33
N ALA A 669 -6.64 47.93 1.15
CA ALA A 669 -6.05 48.06 -0.20
C ALA A 669 -4.82 47.23 -0.67
N ARG A 670 -5.09 46.40 -1.70
CA ARG A 670 -4.42 46.28 -3.02
C ARG A 670 -2.97 45.74 -3.17
N ARG A 671 -2.92 44.65 -3.97
CA ARG A 671 -2.04 44.39 -5.14
C ARG A 671 -0.54 44.66 -5.02
N SER A 672 0.21 43.56 -5.06
CA SER A 672 1.19 43.29 -6.14
C SER A 672 1.22 41.79 -6.40
#